data_AF-A0A1L3GD23-F1
#
_entry.id   AF-A0A1L3GD23-F1
#
_cell.length_a   1.000
_cell.length_b   1.000
_cell.length_c   1.000
_cell.angle_alpha   90.00
_cell.angle_beta   90.00
_cell.angle_gamma   90.00
#
_symmetry.space_group_name_H-M   'P 1'
#
loop_
_entity.id
_entity.type
_entity.pdbx_description
1 polymer ?
#
loop_
_entity_poly.entity_id
_entity_poly.type
_entity_poly.pdbx_seq_one_letter_code
_entity_poly.pdbx_strand_id
1 'polypeptide(L)'
;MDEVATNDFTYIRCLTIEDQNKIKKIPFLNIDSILIPSPFIKDKFLEIDYEHSYVWDEEGEFLGYILVYSNPDKTKFQVYKQVTSPFGRGKGIGSTFIRKLAKDVPGESYIYLFVWEKLVSTIDFFYSNGFNLEESTVYRKMRFYLMSATAKSILEKGISLKDKDVSVLEELSKVRHDAKKSLKVLSDMVSIMSVDNFNNIIEDINRENTALLNTLSMYEDKIKASHEVNIKEILTNRVIPFIEASNVPCEVRLVLGASIPPVIGGYMDYSRALINLTSNAIDAIEEAGRSGLIQIMITRKEGKVVLIIQDNGVGIGAERLQLDNRNLPLFVGKTTKADRAGEGVGTRQVFSTFGAGNIKVESREGKFTRWTITLNISTKKKTDRLGLLETRFIGFMKATETLELSDKSGRTEVASLIWHLRRMEIFSYDLIQSFSNYNNVRDIFKLILTYRYGKTSFKQIKEEIEKYRVDHEIIKFWLLGMINRIKKNEKFLLNTYDFEDYKGIYFKSYGQAINKTIIFTLDPDTGNFYAADRRLAEHLDFVPLLNRKRDQLIRGEFKGDVKNIDSPIYLGVWTVADKDDLYGKIVLLQQGCRQLLAMGIKPEKAIAFYHVTRNMSSFDFDPFKIIPLGELATLARKNFDQLITATDDDFDGLVFTD
;
A
#
# COMPACT_ATOMS: atom_id res chain seq x y z
N MET A 1 3.95 4.01 -49.11
CA MET A 1 3.70 5.08 -48.12
C MET A 1 4.65 4.82 -46.99
N ASP A 2 5.57 5.76 -46.81
CA ASP A 2 6.68 5.71 -45.87
C ASP A 2 6.24 5.58 -44.41
N GLU A 3 7.20 5.07 -43.63
CA GLU A 3 7.20 4.74 -42.21
C GLU A 3 6.67 5.83 -41.28
N VAL A 4 6.04 5.41 -40.18
CA VAL A 4 6.28 6.04 -38.87
C VAL A 4 6.73 4.93 -37.92
N ALA A 5 8.01 4.57 -37.99
CA ALA A 5 8.67 3.88 -36.88
C ALA A 5 8.58 4.82 -35.67
N THR A 6 7.83 4.43 -34.64
CA THR A 6 7.81 5.15 -33.37
C THR A 6 9.24 5.20 -32.83
N ASN A 7 9.79 6.41 -32.71
CA ASN A 7 11.17 6.63 -32.32
C ASN A 7 11.32 6.21 -30.84
N ASP A 8 11.81 4.98 -30.57
CA ASP A 8 11.90 4.33 -29.25
C ASP A 8 12.72 5.13 -28.19
N PHE A 9 13.35 6.25 -28.58
CA PHE A 9 14.19 7.11 -27.74
C PHE A 9 13.69 8.56 -27.59
N THR A 10 12.43 8.84 -27.94
CA THR A 10 11.87 10.21 -28.01
C THR A 10 12.07 11.04 -26.72
N TYR A 11 12.06 10.39 -25.56
CA TYR A 11 12.17 11.05 -24.25
C TYR A 11 13.57 10.93 -23.61
N ILE A 12 14.56 10.40 -24.33
CA ILE A 12 15.91 10.19 -23.80
C ILE A 12 16.85 11.28 -24.30
N ARG A 13 17.47 12.00 -23.37
CA ARG A 13 18.54 12.98 -23.66
C ARG A 13 19.77 12.73 -22.81
N CYS A 14 20.93 13.22 -23.25
CA CYS A 14 22.16 13.12 -22.47
C CYS A 14 22.01 13.86 -21.13
N LEU A 15 22.57 13.26 -20.08
CA LEU A 15 22.60 13.80 -18.73
C LEU A 15 23.65 14.92 -18.66
N THR A 16 23.31 16.06 -18.09
CA THR A 16 24.27 17.15 -17.84
C THR A 16 24.67 17.22 -16.37
N ILE A 17 25.74 17.95 -16.07
CA ILE A 17 26.17 18.26 -14.69
C ILE A 17 25.05 18.96 -13.91
N GLU A 18 24.31 19.86 -14.57
CA GLU A 18 23.16 20.55 -13.97
C GLU A 18 22.02 19.58 -13.63
N ASP A 19 21.74 18.62 -14.51
CA ASP A 19 20.72 17.59 -14.26
C ASP A 19 21.10 16.68 -13.10
N GLN A 20 22.38 16.32 -12.98
CA GLN A 20 22.88 15.53 -11.86
C GLN A 20 22.65 16.26 -10.52
N ASN A 21 22.87 17.58 -10.48
CA ASN A 21 22.59 18.40 -9.30
C ASN A 21 21.08 18.55 -9.03
N LYS A 22 20.25 18.61 -10.07
CA LYS A 22 18.77 18.59 -9.94
C LYS A 22 18.29 17.25 -9.40
N ILE A 23 18.78 16.14 -9.94
CA ILE A 23 18.43 14.77 -9.52
C ILE A 23 18.71 14.57 -8.04
N LYS A 24 19.85 15.07 -7.51
CA LYS A 24 20.18 15.04 -6.07
C LYS A 24 19.12 15.72 -5.18
N LYS A 25 18.33 16.66 -5.73
CA LYS A 25 17.28 17.37 -4.98
C LYS A 25 15.90 16.73 -5.15
N ILE A 26 15.75 15.73 -6.04
CA ILE A 26 14.47 15.05 -6.30
C ILE A 26 14.43 13.77 -5.45
N PRO A 27 13.61 13.66 -4.40
CA PRO A 27 13.64 12.53 -3.47
C PRO A 27 13.44 11.15 -4.12
N PHE A 28 12.67 11.08 -5.22
CA PHE A 28 12.35 9.83 -5.92
C PHE A 28 13.40 9.43 -6.98
N LEU A 29 14.40 10.27 -7.24
CA LEU A 29 15.51 10.02 -8.16
C LEU A 29 16.88 10.12 -7.46
N ASN A 30 16.98 10.88 -6.36
CA ASN A 30 18.11 10.87 -5.44
C ASN A 30 18.09 9.63 -4.55
N ILE A 31 18.00 8.47 -5.20
CA ILE A 31 18.08 7.16 -4.57
C ILE A 31 19.46 6.64 -4.92
N ASP A 32 20.28 6.36 -3.92
CA ASP A 32 21.53 5.62 -4.15
C ASP A 32 21.15 4.23 -4.64
N SER A 33 21.44 3.93 -5.91
CA SER A 33 21.23 2.59 -6.46
C SER A 33 22.13 1.62 -5.72
N ILE A 34 21.63 0.42 -5.45
CA ILE A 34 22.35 -0.67 -4.78
C ILE A 34 23.35 -1.33 -5.76
N LEU A 35 24.15 -0.50 -6.40
CA LEU A 35 25.35 -0.82 -7.17
C LEU A 35 26.54 -0.30 -6.37
N ILE A 36 27.69 -0.95 -6.54
CA ILE A 36 28.88 -0.69 -5.72
C ILE A 36 29.14 0.82 -5.53
N PRO A 37 29.38 1.32 -4.28
CA PRO A 37 29.51 2.76 -3.98
C PRO A 37 30.75 3.46 -4.57
N SER A 38 31.57 2.77 -5.35
CA SER A 38 32.79 3.31 -5.95
C SER A 38 33.00 2.72 -7.35
N PRO A 39 33.07 3.54 -8.41
CA PRO A 39 33.37 3.07 -9.75
C PRO A 39 34.82 2.55 -9.87
N PHE A 40 35.71 2.99 -8.99
CA PHE A 40 37.16 2.75 -9.05
C PHE A 40 37.63 1.38 -8.51
N ILE A 41 36.72 0.43 -8.27
CA ILE A 41 37.10 -0.87 -7.67
C ILE A 41 38.03 -1.68 -8.57
N LYS A 42 37.87 -1.58 -9.90
CA LYS A 42 38.73 -2.28 -10.87
C LYS A 42 39.59 -1.36 -11.73
N ASP A 43 39.09 -0.19 -12.08
CA ASP A 43 39.75 0.71 -13.02
C ASP A 43 39.81 2.13 -12.44
N LYS A 44 41.03 2.58 -12.17
CA LYS A 44 41.30 3.88 -11.52
C LYS A 44 41.20 5.05 -12.50
N PHE A 45 41.11 4.78 -13.81
CA PHE A 45 41.07 5.79 -14.85
C PHE A 45 39.67 6.05 -15.40
N LEU A 46 38.63 5.53 -14.72
CA LEU A 46 37.25 5.75 -15.11
C LEU A 46 36.82 7.19 -14.80
N GLU A 47 36.28 7.87 -15.81
CA GLU A 47 35.68 9.19 -15.66
C GLU A 47 34.19 9.14 -15.97
N ILE A 48 33.42 10.10 -15.42
CA ILE A 48 32.00 10.20 -15.71
C ILE A 48 31.83 10.51 -17.20
N ASP A 49 31.06 9.66 -17.88
CA ASP A 49 30.78 9.80 -19.29
C ASP A 49 29.41 10.45 -19.50
N TYR A 50 29.37 11.78 -19.56
CA TYR A 50 28.11 12.51 -19.78
C TYR A 50 27.54 12.30 -21.20
N GLU A 51 28.36 11.90 -22.18
CA GLU A 51 27.90 11.60 -23.53
C GLU A 51 27.05 10.31 -23.56
N HIS A 52 27.40 9.35 -22.70
CA HIS A 52 26.74 8.04 -22.59
C HIS A 52 25.94 7.87 -21.29
N SER A 53 25.75 8.96 -20.54
CA SER A 53 24.82 9.04 -19.42
C SER A 53 23.54 9.71 -19.89
N TYR A 54 22.39 9.22 -19.45
CA TYR A 54 21.10 9.70 -19.98
C TYR A 54 20.10 10.00 -18.88
N VAL A 55 19.17 10.89 -19.19
CA VAL A 55 17.96 11.15 -18.40
C VAL A 55 16.73 10.93 -19.28
N TRP A 56 15.68 10.38 -18.67
CA TRP A 56 14.37 10.26 -19.28
C TRP A 56 13.57 11.50 -18.90
N ASP A 57 13.37 12.37 -19.88
CA ASP A 57 12.75 13.68 -19.75
C ASP A 57 11.45 13.71 -20.56
N GLU A 58 10.32 13.63 -19.86
CA GLU A 58 8.99 13.84 -20.45
C GLU A 58 8.51 15.23 -20.04
N GLU A 59 8.52 16.18 -20.99
CA GLU A 59 8.02 17.55 -20.80
C GLU A 59 8.63 18.29 -19.59
N GLY A 60 9.90 18.04 -19.26
CA GLY A 60 10.61 18.65 -18.13
C GLY A 60 10.54 17.83 -16.83
N GLU A 61 9.89 16.68 -16.83
CA GLU A 61 9.84 15.74 -15.71
C GLU A 61 10.84 14.59 -15.88
N PHE A 62 11.76 14.45 -14.93
CA PHE A 62 12.67 13.32 -14.90
C PHE A 62 11.97 12.07 -14.38
N LEU A 63 11.81 11.07 -15.25
CA LEU A 63 11.22 9.77 -14.88
C LEU A 63 12.27 8.69 -14.66
N GLY A 64 13.54 9.00 -14.85
CA GLY A 64 14.66 8.12 -14.57
C GLY A 64 15.98 8.67 -15.12
N TYR A 65 17.09 8.09 -14.69
CA TYR A 65 18.40 8.38 -15.26
C TYR A 65 19.30 7.15 -15.20
N ILE A 66 20.31 7.14 -16.07
CA ILE A 66 21.43 6.21 -16.05
C ILE A 66 22.73 7.02 -16.06
N LEU A 67 23.63 6.68 -15.14
CA LEU A 67 24.93 7.31 -14.97
C LEU A 67 26.01 6.28 -15.31
N VAL A 68 26.83 6.61 -16.30
CA VAL A 68 27.83 5.72 -16.90
C VAL A 68 29.21 6.33 -16.72
N TYR A 69 30.19 5.48 -16.41
CA TYR A 69 31.61 5.81 -16.41
C TYR A 69 32.29 5.09 -17.55
N SER A 70 33.29 5.70 -18.18
CA SER A 70 34.07 5.03 -19.22
C SER A 70 35.56 5.24 -19.06
N ASN A 71 36.34 4.35 -19.68
CA ASN A 71 37.78 4.51 -19.77
C ASN A 71 38.15 5.52 -20.88
N PRO A 72 39.36 6.10 -20.87
CA PRO A 72 39.78 7.09 -21.87
C PRO A 72 39.67 6.61 -23.33
N ASP A 73 39.90 5.32 -23.57
CA ASP A 73 39.82 4.70 -24.90
C ASP A 73 38.38 4.37 -25.35
N LYS A 74 37.36 4.64 -24.52
CA LYS A 74 35.93 4.38 -24.78
C LYS A 74 35.63 2.94 -25.21
N THR A 75 36.33 1.97 -24.62
CA THR A 75 36.14 0.53 -24.88
C THR A 75 35.39 -0.19 -23.75
N LYS A 76 35.31 0.42 -22.56
CA LYS A 76 34.65 -0.10 -21.36
C LYS A 76 33.72 0.94 -20.77
N PHE A 77 32.48 0.53 -20.50
CA PHE A 77 31.42 1.38 -19.96
C PHE A 77 30.82 0.74 -18.70
N GLN A 78 31.02 1.38 -17.55
CA GLN A 78 30.44 0.94 -16.29
C GLN A 78 29.10 1.64 -16.04
N VAL A 79 28.03 0.87 -15.91
CA VAL A 79 26.74 1.40 -15.42
C VAL A 79 26.85 1.55 -13.90
N TYR A 80 27.08 2.79 -13.45
CA TYR A 80 27.28 3.10 -12.04
C TYR A 80 25.95 3.30 -11.30
N LYS A 81 24.98 3.98 -11.92
CA LYS A 81 23.62 4.11 -11.40
C LYS A 81 22.60 3.96 -12.50
N GLN A 82 21.52 3.25 -12.21
CA GLN A 82 20.31 3.26 -13.03
C GLN A 82 19.11 3.36 -12.09
N VAL A 83 18.39 4.47 -12.18
CA VAL A 83 17.23 4.74 -11.33
C VAL A 83 16.05 5.04 -12.23
N THR A 84 14.94 4.37 -11.98
CA THR A 84 13.65 4.68 -12.60
C THR A 84 12.72 5.17 -11.52
N SER A 85 12.15 6.36 -11.75
CA SER A 85 11.12 6.94 -10.91
C SER A 85 9.95 5.95 -10.76
N PRO A 86 9.31 5.86 -9.60
CA PRO A 86 8.05 5.13 -9.44
C PRO A 86 7.01 5.52 -10.51
N PHE A 87 7.00 6.79 -10.91
CA PHE A 87 6.09 7.35 -11.92
C PHE A 87 6.40 6.91 -13.36
N GLY A 88 7.59 6.34 -13.62
CA GLY A 88 7.99 5.77 -14.90
C GLY A 88 7.97 4.23 -14.95
N ARG A 89 7.61 3.55 -13.85
CA ARG A 89 7.59 2.08 -13.78
C ARG A 89 6.48 1.51 -14.68
N GLY A 90 6.84 0.54 -15.52
CA GLY A 90 5.95 -0.08 -16.51
C GLY A 90 6.17 0.41 -17.95
N LYS A 91 6.80 1.57 -18.15
CA LYS A 91 7.15 2.11 -19.48
C LYS A 91 8.42 1.51 -20.10
N GLY A 92 9.01 0.47 -19.48
CA GLY A 92 10.24 -0.16 -19.96
C GLY A 92 11.51 0.71 -19.90
N ILE A 93 11.48 1.85 -19.18
CA ILE A 93 12.56 2.86 -19.13
C ILE A 93 13.94 2.25 -18.91
N GLY A 94 14.08 1.35 -17.92
CA GLY A 94 15.35 0.72 -17.61
C GLY A 94 15.95 -0.08 -18.78
N SER A 95 15.13 -0.92 -19.44
CA SER A 95 15.58 -1.67 -20.63
C SER A 95 15.87 -0.74 -21.81
N THR A 96 15.11 0.34 -21.96
CA THR A 96 15.34 1.32 -23.03
C THR A 96 16.65 2.10 -22.82
N PHE A 97 17.02 2.46 -21.59
CA PHE A 97 18.33 3.05 -21.29
C PHE A 97 19.48 2.13 -21.67
N ILE A 98 19.40 0.85 -21.31
CA ILE A 98 20.43 -0.15 -21.63
C ILE A 98 20.57 -0.32 -23.15
N ARG A 99 19.45 -0.40 -23.88
CA ARG A 99 19.45 -0.47 -25.36
C ARG A 99 19.99 0.80 -26.00
N LYS A 100 19.67 1.98 -25.45
CA LYS A 100 20.18 3.26 -25.93
C LYS A 100 21.70 3.32 -25.77
N LEU A 101 22.20 2.97 -24.58
CA LEU A 101 23.64 2.87 -24.31
C LEU A 101 24.33 1.90 -25.27
N ALA A 102 23.79 0.70 -25.45
CA ALA A 102 24.36 -0.30 -26.37
C ALA A 102 24.33 0.13 -27.84
N LYS A 103 23.38 1.00 -28.24
CA LYS A 103 23.32 1.55 -29.60
C LYS A 103 24.34 2.68 -29.83
N ASP A 104 24.64 3.44 -28.79
CA ASP A 104 25.50 4.64 -28.89
C ASP A 104 27.00 4.32 -28.76
N VAL A 105 27.37 3.12 -28.29
CA VAL A 105 28.77 2.68 -28.14
C VAL A 105 29.17 1.64 -29.22
N PRO A 106 30.47 1.51 -29.56
CA PRO A 106 30.92 0.51 -30.53
C PRO A 106 30.50 -0.91 -30.13
N GLY A 107 30.12 -1.76 -31.09
CA GLY A 107 29.53 -3.08 -30.81
C GLY A 107 30.38 -4.04 -29.98
N GLU A 108 31.71 -3.93 -30.08
CA GLU A 108 32.69 -4.71 -29.31
C GLU A 108 32.97 -4.12 -27.92
N SER A 109 32.40 -2.95 -27.60
CA SER A 109 32.58 -2.30 -26.30
C SER A 109 31.89 -3.07 -25.21
N TYR A 110 32.51 -3.04 -24.04
CA TYR A 110 32.13 -3.86 -22.91
C TYR A 110 31.36 -3.04 -21.88
N ILE A 111 30.10 -3.40 -21.64
CA ILE A 111 29.22 -2.76 -20.67
C ILE A 111 29.11 -3.64 -19.43
N TYR A 112 29.37 -3.09 -18.24
CA TYR A 112 29.37 -3.86 -17.01
C TYR A 112 28.84 -3.09 -15.80
N LEU A 113 28.45 -3.83 -14.76
CA LEU A 113 27.97 -3.29 -13.49
C LEU A 113 28.26 -4.26 -12.34
N PHE A 114 28.17 -3.74 -11.11
CA PHE A 114 28.31 -4.58 -9.91
C PHE A 114 27.04 -4.57 -9.08
N VAL A 115 26.42 -5.73 -8.91
CA VAL A 115 25.14 -5.91 -8.21
C VAL A 115 25.35 -6.69 -6.92
N TRP A 116 24.73 -6.27 -5.82
CA TRP A 116 24.81 -7.01 -4.56
C TRP A 116 24.22 -8.42 -4.68
N GLU A 117 24.89 -9.46 -4.15
CA GLU A 117 24.48 -10.87 -4.34
C GLU A 117 23.06 -11.19 -3.84
N LYS A 118 22.57 -10.42 -2.86
CA LYS A 118 21.24 -10.60 -2.28
C LYS A 118 20.12 -9.99 -3.15
N LEU A 119 20.47 -9.24 -4.20
CA LEU A 119 19.52 -8.62 -5.14
C LEU A 119 19.24 -9.51 -6.36
N VAL A 120 18.72 -10.71 -6.10
CA VAL A 120 18.42 -11.74 -7.11
C VAL A 120 17.62 -11.19 -8.31
N SER A 121 16.63 -10.33 -8.08
CA SER A 121 15.83 -9.75 -9.16
C SER A 121 16.59 -8.79 -10.09
N THR A 122 17.57 -8.07 -9.55
CA THR A 122 18.34 -7.10 -10.33
C THR A 122 19.29 -7.89 -11.22
N ILE A 123 19.85 -8.97 -10.67
CA ILE A 123 20.61 -9.96 -11.42
C ILE A 123 19.74 -10.57 -12.55
N ASP A 124 18.53 -11.04 -12.25
CA ASP A 124 17.61 -11.59 -13.26
C ASP A 124 17.25 -10.57 -14.36
N PHE A 125 17.04 -9.30 -13.98
CA PHE A 125 16.78 -8.21 -14.93
C PHE A 125 17.95 -8.01 -15.89
N PHE A 126 19.17 -7.83 -15.38
CA PHE A 126 20.33 -7.62 -16.25
C PHE A 126 20.64 -8.87 -17.08
N TYR A 127 20.47 -10.07 -16.51
CA TYR A 127 20.61 -11.33 -17.23
C TYR A 127 19.65 -11.45 -18.43
N SER A 128 18.39 -11.06 -18.22
CA SER A 128 17.36 -11.00 -19.26
C SER A 128 17.67 -9.94 -20.33
N ASN A 129 18.39 -8.87 -19.99
CA ASN A 129 18.85 -7.84 -20.94
C ASN A 129 20.22 -8.17 -21.59
N GLY A 130 20.75 -9.38 -21.41
CA GLY A 130 21.94 -9.85 -22.11
C GLY A 130 23.24 -9.87 -21.32
N PHE A 131 23.21 -9.51 -20.04
CA PHE A 131 24.38 -9.57 -19.17
C PHE A 131 24.66 -11.00 -18.68
N ASN A 132 25.93 -11.35 -18.58
CA ASN A 132 26.41 -12.59 -18.00
C ASN A 132 27.02 -12.29 -16.64
N LEU A 133 26.88 -13.23 -15.70
CA LEU A 133 27.50 -13.15 -14.39
C LEU A 133 28.94 -13.67 -14.51
N GLU A 134 29.91 -12.88 -14.04
CA GLU A 134 31.32 -13.23 -14.12
C GLU A 134 31.86 -13.65 -12.76
N GLU A 135 32.57 -12.74 -12.10
CA GLU A 135 33.19 -12.95 -10.79
C GLU A 135 32.47 -12.17 -9.69
N SER A 136 32.84 -12.42 -8.44
CA SER A 136 32.31 -11.71 -7.28
C SER A 136 33.41 -10.99 -6.51
N THR A 137 33.14 -9.76 -6.10
CA THR A 137 34.06 -8.96 -5.28
C THR A 137 33.44 -8.69 -3.91
N VAL A 138 34.23 -8.81 -2.85
CA VAL A 138 33.81 -8.43 -1.50
C VAL A 138 34.21 -6.98 -1.24
N TYR A 139 33.23 -6.14 -0.90
CA TYR A 139 33.44 -4.74 -0.53
C TYR A 139 32.68 -4.45 0.76
N ARG A 140 33.38 -3.95 1.79
CA ARG A 140 32.80 -3.62 3.12
C ARG A 140 31.94 -4.75 3.73
N LYS A 141 32.45 -5.99 3.70
CA LYS A 141 31.78 -7.23 4.17
C LYS A 141 30.52 -7.63 3.38
N MET A 142 30.21 -6.95 2.26
CA MET A 142 29.14 -7.33 1.33
C MET A 142 29.74 -7.93 0.06
N ARG A 143 29.11 -8.97 -0.48
CA ARG A 143 29.55 -9.64 -1.72
C ARG A 143 28.74 -9.15 -2.92
N PHE A 144 29.41 -8.64 -3.94
CA PHE A 144 28.81 -8.13 -5.17
C PHE A 144 29.21 -9.00 -6.35
N TYR A 145 28.28 -9.28 -7.25
CA TYR A 145 28.53 -9.91 -8.54
C TYR A 145 28.84 -8.87 -9.60
N LEU A 146 29.91 -9.11 -10.36
CA LEU A 146 30.19 -8.42 -11.62
C LEU A 146 29.30 -9.04 -12.70
N MET A 147 28.51 -8.20 -13.35
CA MET A 147 27.72 -8.56 -14.53
C MET A 147 28.19 -7.77 -15.73
N SER A 148 28.30 -8.42 -16.88
CA SER A 148 28.85 -7.80 -18.09
C SER A 148 28.22 -8.30 -19.39
N ALA A 149 28.26 -7.48 -20.43
CA ALA A 149 27.87 -7.84 -21.79
C ALA A 149 28.62 -7.00 -22.82
N THR A 150 28.69 -7.47 -24.05
CA THR A 150 29.04 -6.61 -25.20
C THR A 150 27.82 -5.86 -25.69
N ALA A 151 28.02 -4.65 -26.20
CA ALA A 151 26.95 -3.84 -26.78
C ALA A 151 26.17 -4.60 -27.88
N LYS A 152 26.88 -5.36 -28.72
CA LYS A 152 26.28 -6.24 -29.72
C LYS A 152 25.34 -7.30 -29.12
N SER A 153 25.75 -7.98 -28.05
CA SER A 153 24.93 -9.02 -27.40
C SER A 153 23.64 -8.46 -26.79
N ILE A 154 23.67 -7.24 -26.25
CA ILE A 154 22.49 -6.56 -25.68
C ILE A 154 21.48 -6.26 -26.80
N LEU A 155 21.95 -5.76 -27.95
CA LEU A 155 21.10 -5.42 -29.09
C LEU A 155 20.45 -6.67 -29.72
N GLU A 156 21.20 -7.77 -29.85
CA GLU A 156 20.70 -9.04 -30.42
C GLU A 156 19.60 -9.67 -29.55
N LYS A 157 19.72 -9.64 -28.22
CA LYS A 157 18.67 -10.13 -27.29
C LYS A 157 17.45 -9.22 -27.23
N GLY A 158 17.63 -7.90 -27.42
CA GLY A 158 16.56 -6.90 -27.33
C GLY A 158 15.46 -7.01 -28.40
N ILE A 159 15.74 -7.70 -29.53
CA ILE A 159 14.79 -7.90 -30.64
C ILE A 159 13.77 -9.01 -30.34
N SER A 160 14.07 -9.94 -29.41
CA SER A 160 13.25 -11.14 -29.14
C SER A 160 12.08 -10.94 -28.15
N LEU A 161 11.87 -9.74 -27.61
CA LEU A 161 11.00 -9.51 -26.44
C LEU A 161 9.80 -8.56 -26.67
N LYS A 162 9.36 -8.31 -27.91
CA LYS A 162 8.15 -7.49 -28.13
C LYS A 162 6.85 -8.30 -27.97
N ASP A 163 5.95 -7.67 -27.23
CA ASP A 163 4.52 -7.91 -27.02
C ASP A 163 4.05 -9.06 -26.11
N LYS A 164 3.71 -8.69 -24.87
CA LYS A 164 2.52 -9.21 -24.18
C LYS A 164 1.80 -8.08 -23.46
N ASP A 165 0.55 -7.82 -23.86
CA ASP A 165 -0.39 -6.99 -23.11
C ASP A 165 -0.62 -7.60 -21.73
N VAL A 166 -0.29 -6.83 -20.69
CA VAL A 166 -0.33 -7.28 -19.29
C VAL A 166 -1.73 -7.09 -18.73
N SER A 167 -2.33 -8.18 -18.25
CA SER A 167 -3.64 -8.19 -17.60
C SER A 167 -3.56 -7.70 -16.15
N VAL A 168 -4.64 -7.09 -15.64
CA VAL A 168 -4.79 -6.57 -14.26
C VAL A 168 -4.41 -7.59 -13.17
N LEU A 169 -4.53 -8.89 -13.45
CA LEU A 169 -4.16 -10.00 -12.54
C LEU A 169 -2.64 -10.23 -12.42
N GLU A 170 -1.89 -9.95 -13.48
CA GLU A 170 -0.42 -10.03 -13.49
C GLU A 170 0.20 -8.81 -12.79
N GLU A 171 -0.40 -7.62 -12.93
CA GLU A 171 -0.02 -6.43 -12.16
C GLU A 171 -0.22 -6.64 -10.64
N LEU A 172 -1.33 -7.29 -10.23
CA LEU A 172 -1.62 -7.65 -8.84
C LEU A 172 -0.60 -8.61 -8.24
N SER A 173 -0.14 -9.57 -9.05
CA SER A 173 0.90 -10.53 -8.65
C SER A 173 2.26 -9.85 -8.55
N LYS A 174 2.54 -8.89 -9.45
CA LYS A 174 3.77 -8.09 -9.48
C LYS A 174 3.90 -7.14 -8.28
N VAL A 175 2.85 -6.39 -7.94
CA VAL A 175 2.87 -5.48 -6.77
C VAL A 175 3.03 -6.24 -5.45
N ARG A 176 2.35 -7.38 -5.32
CA ARG A 176 2.50 -8.25 -4.13
C ARG A 176 3.91 -8.82 -4.02
N HIS A 177 4.48 -9.23 -5.14
CA HIS A 177 5.86 -9.70 -5.22
C HIS A 177 6.84 -8.59 -4.86
N ASP A 178 6.65 -7.38 -5.38
CA ASP A 178 7.50 -6.21 -5.08
C ASP A 178 7.43 -5.82 -3.61
N ALA A 179 6.24 -5.81 -3.00
CA ALA A 179 6.10 -5.52 -1.57
C ALA A 179 6.75 -6.58 -0.66
N LYS A 180 6.56 -7.86 -0.97
CA LYS A 180 7.19 -8.98 -0.23
C LYS A 180 8.72 -8.92 -0.31
N LYS A 181 9.24 -8.46 -1.45
CA LYS A 181 10.66 -8.32 -1.70
C LYS A 181 11.27 -7.14 -0.96
N SER A 182 10.61 -5.98 -0.92
CA SER A 182 11.05 -4.85 -0.10
C SER A 182 11.09 -5.19 1.38
N LEU A 183 10.09 -5.91 1.89
CA LEU A 183 10.09 -6.39 3.28
C LEU A 183 11.24 -7.35 3.58
N LYS A 184 11.60 -8.23 2.62
CA LYS A 184 12.75 -9.13 2.76
C LYS A 184 14.07 -8.35 2.84
N VAL A 185 14.24 -7.34 1.99
CA VAL A 185 15.42 -6.46 2.00
C VAL A 185 15.54 -5.70 3.33
N LEU A 186 14.42 -5.14 3.83
CA LEU A 186 14.37 -4.48 5.13
C LEU A 186 14.79 -5.42 6.26
N SER A 187 14.29 -6.66 6.25
CA SER A 187 14.65 -7.69 7.22
C SER A 187 16.14 -8.03 7.15
N ASP A 188 16.68 -8.23 5.94
CA ASP A 188 18.10 -8.54 5.74
C ASP A 188 19.02 -7.38 6.18
N MET A 189 18.58 -6.12 6.02
CA MET A 189 19.30 -4.92 6.49
C MET A 189 19.35 -4.83 8.01
N VAL A 190 18.23 -5.13 8.69
CA VAL A 190 18.16 -5.16 10.16
C VAL A 190 19.12 -6.21 10.73
N SER A 191 19.21 -7.39 10.10
CA SER A 191 20.09 -8.48 10.55
C SER A 191 21.59 -8.18 10.43
N ILE A 192 22.00 -7.19 9.62
CA ILE A 192 23.40 -6.81 9.40
C ILE A 192 23.76 -5.52 10.19
N MET A 193 22.82 -5.01 10.97
CA MET A 193 23.00 -3.79 11.75
C MET A 193 24.05 -3.99 12.85
N SER A 194 24.99 -3.05 12.92
CA SER A 194 26.07 -3.00 13.88
C SER A 194 26.33 -1.56 14.29
N VAL A 195 27.09 -1.35 15.37
CA VAL A 195 27.38 0.00 15.91
C VAL A 195 28.05 0.90 14.86
N ASP A 196 28.88 0.33 13.97
CA ASP A 196 29.68 1.08 12.99
C ASP A 196 28.90 1.48 11.71
N ASN A 197 27.79 0.80 11.40
CA ASN A 197 26.99 1.03 10.19
C ASN A 197 25.53 1.43 10.49
N PHE A 198 25.19 1.64 11.76
CA PHE A 198 23.86 1.93 12.26
C PHE A 198 23.14 3.07 11.52
N ASN A 199 23.80 4.23 11.41
CA ASN A 199 23.19 5.40 10.75
C ASN A 199 22.93 5.18 9.26
N ASN A 200 23.85 4.49 8.57
CA ASN A 200 23.69 4.20 7.14
C ASN A 200 22.60 3.15 6.90
N ILE A 201 22.51 2.13 7.75
CA ILE A 201 21.46 1.10 7.66
C ILE A 201 20.09 1.68 7.99
N ILE A 202 19.99 2.59 8.96
CA ILE A 202 18.74 3.30 9.26
C ILE A 202 18.30 4.15 8.08
N GLU A 203 19.22 4.84 7.42
CA GLU A 203 18.91 5.56 6.18
C GLU A 203 18.44 4.61 5.09
N ASP A 204 19.13 3.47 4.88
CA ASP A 204 18.74 2.47 3.88
C ASP A 204 17.39 1.79 4.18
N ILE A 205 17.08 1.55 5.46
CA ILE A 205 15.77 1.10 5.92
C ILE A 205 14.70 2.15 5.63
N ASN A 206 14.94 3.42 5.96
CA ASN A 206 13.99 4.49 5.69
C ASN A 206 13.76 4.69 4.18
N ARG A 207 14.80 4.50 3.36
CA ARG A 207 14.74 4.55 1.89
C ARG A 207 13.90 3.40 1.33
N GLU A 208 14.14 2.16 1.74
CA GLU A 208 13.39 1.00 1.26
C GLU A 208 11.95 1.00 1.79
N ASN A 209 11.72 1.50 3.01
CA ASN A 209 10.38 1.71 3.55
C ASN A 209 9.59 2.76 2.74
N THR A 210 10.25 3.84 2.32
CA THR A 210 9.65 4.84 1.43
C THR A 210 9.33 4.25 0.05
N ALA A 211 10.19 3.40 -0.51
CA ALA A 211 9.95 2.71 -1.78
C ALA A 211 8.76 1.73 -1.68
N LEU A 212 8.64 1.00 -0.57
CA LEU A 212 7.53 0.12 -0.26
C LEU A 212 6.22 0.91 -0.14
N LEU A 213 6.21 1.99 0.65
CA LEU A 213 5.05 2.87 0.81
C LEU A 213 4.59 3.44 -0.53
N ASN A 214 5.51 3.91 -1.37
CA ASN A 214 5.16 4.41 -2.71
C ASN A 214 4.57 3.31 -3.61
N THR A 215 5.11 2.10 -3.57
CA THR A 215 4.58 0.94 -4.33
C THR A 215 3.16 0.58 -3.88
N LEU A 216 2.92 0.60 -2.57
CA LEU A 216 1.61 0.37 -1.98
C LEU A 216 0.63 1.53 -2.24
N SER A 217 1.10 2.77 -2.28
CA SER A 217 0.28 3.96 -2.60
C SER A 217 -0.11 4.02 -4.07
N MET A 218 0.78 3.66 -5.01
CA MET A 218 0.42 3.52 -6.43
C MET A 218 -0.69 2.49 -6.65
N TYR A 219 -0.68 1.43 -5.84
CA TYR A 219 -1.72 0.42 -5.81
C TYR A 219 -3.01 0.93 -5.17
N GLU A 220 -2.92 1.68 -4.06
CA GLU A 220 -4.09 2.36 -3.49
C GLU A 220 -4.74 3.32 -4.47
N ASP A 221 -3.98 4.10 -5.24
CA ASP A 221 -4.50 5.06 -6.22
C ASP A 221 -5.15 4.38 -7.43
N LYS A 222 -4.61 3.25 -7.90
CA LYS A 222 -5.23 2.46 -8.99
C LYS A 222 -6.53 1.77 -8.54
N ILE A 223 -6.64 1.38 -7.26
CA ILE A 223 -7.84 0.75 -6.69
C ILE A 223 -8.87 1.79 -6.28
N LYS A 224 -8.42 2.91 -5.74
CA LYS A 224 -9.24 4.06 -5.40
C LYS A 224 -9.31 4.95 -6.65
N ALA A 225 -10.18 4.59 -7.59
CA ALA A 225 -10.75 5.55 -8.55
C ALA A 225 -11.63 6.61 -7.84
N SER A 226 -11.12 7.19 -6.75
CA SER A 226 -11.80 8.06 -5.81
C SER A 226 -11.21 9.45 -5.96
N HIS A 227 -11.98 10.32 -6.62
CA HIS A 227 -11.71 11.75 -6.76
C HIS A 227 -11.86 12.50 -5.41
N GLU A 228 -11.50 11.92 -4.27
CA GLU A 228 -11.73 12.49 -2.93
C GLU A 228 -10.46 12.47 -2.08
N VAL A 229 -10.08 13.62 -1.53
CA VAL A 229 -8.83 13.83 -0.81
C VAL A 229 -9.10 14.41 0.58
N ASN A 230 -8.48 13.83 1.62
CA ASN A 230 -8.43 14.43 2.94
C ASN A 230 -7.19 15.33 3.07
N ILE A 231 -7.39 16.65 3.03
CA ILE A 231 -6.27 17.61 3.09
C ILE A 231 -5.53 17.54 4.42
N LYS A 232 -6.24 17.28 5.54
CA LYS A 232 -5.60 17.16 6.86
C LYS A 232 -4.56 16.03 6.86
N GLU A 233 -4.88 14.92 6.21
CA GLU A 233 -3.99 13.78 6.09
C GLU A 233 -2.73 14.11 5.29
N ILE A 234 -2.86 14.80 4.15
CA ILE A 234 -1.70 15.23 3.35
C ILE A 234 -0.81 16.19 4.16
N LEU A 235 -1.42 17.12 4.90
CA LEU A 235 -0.69 18.06 5.74
C LEU A 235 0.12 17.34 6.82
N THR A 236 -0.53 16.44 7.58
CA THR A 236 0.11 15.71 8.69
C THR A 236 1.14 14.69 8.20
N ASN A 237 0.87 13.95 7.13
CA ASN A 237 1.70 12.82 6.73
C ASN A 237 2.79 13.16 5.73
N ARG A 238 2.69 14.30 5.03
CA ARG A 238 3.65 14.65 3.96
C ARG A 238 4.21 16.05 4.11
N VAL A 239 3.36 17.07 4.27
CA VAL A 239 3.82 18.47 4.28
C VAL A 239 4.62 18.79 5.54
N ILE A 240 4.12 18.43 6.72
CA ILE A 240 4.82 18.70 7.99
C ILE A 240 6.15 17.96 8.07
N PRO A 241 6.22 16.64 7.83
CA PRO A 241 7.50 15.92 7.81
C PRO A 241 8.50 16.49 6.78
N PHE A 242 8.02 16.98 5.64
CA PHE A 242 8.87 17.63 4.63
C PHE A 242 9.48 18.94 5.14
N ILE A 243 8.74 19.75 5.92
CA ILE A 243 9.27 20.96 6.55
C ILE A 243 10.29 20.59 7.64
N GLU A 244 9.97 19.60 8.47
CA GLU A 244 10.83 19.14 9.57
C GLU A 244 12.15 18.53 9.08
N ALA A 245 12.14 17.91 7.89
CA ALA A 245 13.34 17.35 7.26
C ALA A 245 14.22 18.39 6.54
N SER A 246 13.78 19.66 6.45
CA SER A 246 14.56 20.71 5.81
C SER A 246 15.71 21.19 6.70
N ASN A 247 16.85 21.52 6.07
CA ASN A 247 17.99 22.13 6.78
C ASN A 247 17.73 23.59 7.19
N VAL A 248 16.65 24.19 6.72
CA VAL A 248 16.26 25.56 7.06
C VAL A 248 15.37 25.53 8.31
N PRO A 249 15.79 26.15 9.43
CA PRO A 249 15.00 26.15 10.66
C PRO A 249 13.70 26.95 10.50
N CYS A 250 12.58 26.25 10.49
CA CYS A 250 11.24 26.81 10.31
C CYS A 250 10.29 26.42 11.46
N GLU A 251 9.67 27.40 12.10
CA GLU A 251 8.52 27.18 12.99
C GLU A 251 7.26 26.93 12.15
N VAL A 252 6.52 25.85 12.44
CA VAL A 252 5.24 25.55 11.77
C VAL A 252 4.08 25.87 12.69
N ARG A 253 3.20 26.79 12.27
CA ARG A 253 1.95 27.10 12.97
C ARG A 253 0.76 26.53 12.22
N LEU A 254 0.17 25.46 12.76
CA LEU A 254 -0.97 24.79 12.18
C LEU A 254 -2.28 25.20 12.87
N VAL A 255 -3.22 25.76 12.11
CA VAL A 255 -4.57 26.13 12.58
C VAL A 255 -5.61 25.30 11.83
N LEU A 256 -6.21 24.34 12.53
CA LEU A 256 -7.23 23.44 11.98
C LEU A 256 -8.63 23.86 12.43
N GLY A 257 -9.55 24.09 11.49
CA GLY A 257 -10.97 24.23 11.80
C GLY A 257 -11.59 22.94 12.36
N ALA A 258 -12.64 23.06 13.17
CA ALA A 258 -13.26 21.95 13.91
C ALA A 258 -13.83 20.81 13.03
N SER A 259 -14.15 21.08 11.75
CA SER A 259 -14.65 20.06 10.81
C SER A 259 -14.24 20.41 9.37
N ILE A 260 -13.24 19.69 8.85
CA ILE A 260 -12.76 19.82 7.47
C ILE A 260 -13.19 18.57 6.69
N PRO A 261 -14.19 18.68 5.79
CA PRO A 261 -14.63 17.55 4.99
C PRO A 261 -13.65 17.24 3.84
N PRO A 262 -13.68 16.01 3.28
CA PRO A 262 -12.92 15.67 2.08
C PRO A 262 -13.31 16.55 0.88
N VAL A 263 -12.33 16.80 0.02
CA VAL A 263 -12.46 17.65 -1.18
C VAL A 263 -12.29 16.84 -2.45
N ILE A 264 -12.77 17.35 -3.57
CA ILE A 264 -12.65 16.66 -4.86
C ILE A 264 -11.26 16.87 -5.46
N GLY A 265 -10.49 15.81 -5.70
CA GLY A 265 -9.15 15.91 -6.31
C GLY A 265 -8.40 14.58 -6.41
N GLY A 266 -7.21 14.61 -7.01
CA GLY A 266 -6.24 13.50 -6.98
C GLY A 266 -5.32 13.64 -5.79
N TYR A 267 -5.22 12.61 -4.94
CA TYR A 267 -4.40 12.66 -3.71
C TYR A 267 -2.93 12.99 -4.02
N MET A 268 -2.38 12.36 -5.07
CA MET A 268 -1.00 12.59 -5.50
C MET A 268 -0.79 13.97 -6.11
N ASP A 269 -1.71 14.44 -6.96
CA ASP A 269 -1.63 15.78 -7.54
C ASP A 269 -1.64 16.84 -6.44
N TYR A 270 -2.54 16.71 -5.48
CA TYR A 270 -2.67 17.61 -4.34
C TYR A 270 -1.42 17.56 -3.47
N SER A 271 -0.92 16.35 -3.17
CA SER A 271 0.34 16.20 -2.45
C SER A 271 1.50 16.87 -3.17
N ARG A 272 1.65 16.69 -4.48
CA ARG A 272 2.74 17.28 -5.27
C ARG A 272 2.64 18.81 -5.27
N ALA A 273 1.44 19.35 -5.48
CA ALA A 273 1.21 20.79 -5.46
C ALA A 273 1.50 21.40 -4.08
N LEU A 274 1.09 20.75 -2.99
CA LEU A 274 1.36 21.25 -1.63
C LEU A 274 2.83 21.17 -1.23
N ILE A 275 3.55 20.12 -1.65
CA ILE A 275 5.01 20.04 -1.46
C ILE A 275 5.71 21.13 -2.25
N ASN A 276 5.30 21.40 -3.50
CA ASN A 276 5.88 22.49 -4.30
C ASN A 276 5.68 23.86 -3.64
N LEU A 277 4.49 24.13 -3.09
CA LEU A 277 4.24 25.38 -2.33
C LEU A 277 5.15 25.50 -1.12
N THR A 278 5.31 24.40 -0.40
CA THR A 278 6.11 24.35 0.82
C THR A 278 7.60 24.50 0.52
N SER A 279 8.09 23.87 -0.55
CA SER A 279 9.46 24.04 -1.04
C SER A 279 9.74 25.50 -1.41
N ASN A 280 8.82 26.15 -2.14
CA ASN A 280 8.97 27.57 -2.48
C ASN A 280 8.98 28.48 -1.25
N ALA A 281 8.18 28.16 -0.23
CA ALA A 281 8.18 28.87 1.04
C ALA A 281 9.54 28.74 1.77
N ILE A 282 10.09 27.52 1.83
CA ILE A 282 11.40 27.25 2.45
C ILE A 282 12.52 27.99 1.72
N ASP A 283 12.55 27.93 0.38
CA ASP A 283 13.53 28.65 -0.43
C ASP A 283 13.48 30.17 -0.18
N ALA A 284 12.27 30.74 -0.13
CA ALA A 284 12.08 32.17 0.10
C ALA A 284 12.45 32.60 1.53
N ILE A 285 12.34 31.69 2.51
CA ILE A 285 12.78 31.91 3.88
C ILE A 285 14.30 31.86 3.98
N GLU A 286 14.93 30.89 3.32
CA GLU A 286 16.39 30.76 3.25
C GLU A 286 17.02 32.02 2.65
N GLU A 287 16.47 32.50 1.52
CA GLU A 287 16.92 33.74 0.87
C GLU A 287 16.73 34.98 1.77
N ALA A 288 15.69 35.00 2.60
CA ALA A 288 15.44 36.11 3.51
C ALA A 288 16.42 36.14 4.71
N GLY A 289 17.18 35.07 4.97
CA GLY A 289 18.19 35.01 6.01
C GLY A 289 17.65 35.25 7.43
N ARG A 290 16.38 34.93 7.69
CA ARG A 290 15.70 35.15 8.99
C ARG A 290 15.04 33.87 9.50
N SER A 291 14.69 33.85 10.79
CA SER A 291 13.98 32.71 11.40
C SER A 291 12.71 32.39 10.62
N GLY A 292 12.62 31.16 10.11
CA GLY A 292 11.52 30.73 9.26
C GLY A 292 10.22 30.55 10.03
N LEU A 293 9.12 30.99 9.44
CA LEU A 293 7.77 30.78 9.94
C LEU A 293 6.86 30.41 8.78
N ILE A 294 6.28 29.21 8.84
CA ILE A 294 5.24 28.75 7.92
C ILE A 294 3.94 28.59 8.69
N GLN A 295 2.93 29.38 8.32
CA GLN A 295 1.58 29.30 8.88
C GLN A 295 0.66 28.56 7.91
N ILE A 296 0.08 27.46 8.37
CA ILE A 296 -0.87 26.65 7.62
C ILE A 296 -2.21 26.72 8.32
N MET A 297 -3.22 27.25 7.64
CA MET A 297 -4.59 27.34 8.15
C MET A 297 -5.54 26.62 7.21
N ILE A 298 -6.41 25.78 7.75
CA ILE A 298 -7.46 25.12 6.98
C ILE A 298 -8.80 25.30 7.67
N THR A 299 -9.77 25.84 6.93
CA THR A 299 -11.09 26.16 7.45
C THR A 299 -12.18 25.81 6.44
N ARG A 300 -13.40 25.65 6.92
CA ARG A 300 -14.59 25.52 6.06
C ARG A 300 -15.29 26.87 6.01
N LYS A 301 -15.47 27.43 4.81
CA LYS A 301 -16.16 28.70 4.58
C LYS A 301 -17.09 28.56 3.37
N GLU A 302 -18.35 28.99 3.51
CA GLU A 302 -19.33 29.07 2.41
C GLU A 302 -19.47 27.76 1.59
N GLY A 303 -19.43 26.61 2.27
CA GLY A 303 -19.55 25.31 1.59
C GLY A 303 -18.32 24.88 0.78
N LYS A 304 -17.18 25.54 0.98
CA LYS A 304 -15.87 25.17 0.42
C LYS A 304 -14.85 24.95 1.54
N VAL A 305 -13.79 24.19 1.25
CA VAL A 305 -12.60 24.13 2.11
C VAL A 305 -11.62 25.18 1.64
N VAL A 306 -11.15 26.02 2.55
CA VAL A 306 -10.15 27.05 2.27
C VAL A 306 -8.87 26.67 2.99
N LEU A 307 -7.81 26.42 2.22
CA LEU A 307 -6.46 26.17 2.69
C LEU A 307 -5.61 27.42 2.47
N ILE A 308 -4.96 27.90 3.52
CA ILE A 308 -4.06 29.04 3.50
C ILE A 308 -2.67 28.56 3.92
N ILE A 309 -1.67 28.87 3.11
CA ILE A 309 -0.25 28.64 3.43
C ILE A 309 0.45 29.99 3.30
N GLN A 310 1.08 30.43 4.39
CA GLN A 310 1.81 31.70 4.43
C GLN A 310 3.22 31.48 4.98
N ASP A 311 4.20 31.99 4.26
CA ASP A 311 5.59 32.07 4.72
C ASP A 311 5.95 33.49 5.17
N ASN A 312 7.08 33.64 5.84
CA ASN A 312 7.73 34.92 6.09
C ASN A 312 8.99 35.10 5.23
N GLY A 313 9.01 34.59 3.99
CA GLY A 313 10.14 34.71 3.08
C GLY A 313 10.25 36.09 2.41
N VAL A 314 11.12 36.22 1.40
CA VAL A 314 11.39 37.49 0.69
C VAL A 314 10.17 38.11 -0.01
N GLY A 315 9.09 37.36 -0.21
CA GLY A 315 7.89 37.87 -0.89
C GLY A 315 8.07 38.03 -2.41
N ILE A 316 6.99 38.46 -3.08
CA ILE A 316 6.91 38.64 -4.54
C ILE A 316 6.59 40.12 -4.82
N GLY A 317 7.36 40.74 -5.72
CA GLY A 317 7.16 42.12 -6.19
C GLY A 317 5.80 42.32 -6.88
N ALA A 318 5.25 43.54 -6.78
CA ALA A 318 3.89 43.85 -7.23
C ALA A 318 3.71 43.69 -8.74
N GLU A 319 4.76 43.98 -9.52
CA GLU A 319 4.81 43.79 -10.97
C GLU A 319 4.67 42.32 -11.37
N ARG A 320 5.21 41.40 -10.56
CA ARG A 320 5.14 39.95 -10.84
C ARG A 320 3.81 39.32 -10.44
N LEU A 321 3.04 39.98 -9.57
CA LEU A 321 1.70 39.55 -9.15
C LEU A 321 0.61 39.92 -10.17
N GLN A 322 0.92 40.76 -11.17
CA GLN A 322 -0.03 41.12 -12.22
C GLN A 322 -0.44 39.86 -13.01
N LEU A 323 -1.71 39.82 -13.43
CA LEU A 323 -2.28 38.69 -14.17
C LEU A 323 -2.04 38.86 -15.67
N ASP A 324 -1.70 37.76 -16.33
CA ASP A 324 -1.63 37.68 -17.78
C ASP A 324 -3.01 37.43 -18.42
N ASN A 325 -3.03 37.30 -19.75
CA ASN A 325 -4.24 37.07 -20.55
C ASN A 325 -4.94 35.72 -20.23
N ARG A 326 -4.31 34.84 -19.46
CA ARG A 326 -4.81 33.53 -19.03
C ARG A 326 -5.22 33.52 -17.55
N ASN A 327 -5.32 34.70 -16.91
CA ASN A 327 -5.57 34.85 -15.48
C ASN A 327 -4.50 34.20 -14.58
N LEU A 328 -3.26 34.07 -15.06
CA LEU A 328 -2.13 33.58 -14.27
C LEU A 328 -1.22 34.74 -13.86
N PRO A 329 -0.72 34.81 -12.61
CA PRO A 329 0.30 35.78 -12.24
C PRO A 329 1.56 35.65 -13.11
N LEU A 330 2.20 36.77 -13.46
CA LEU A 330 3.38 36.82 -14.34
C LEU A 330 4.58 36.03 -13.81
N PHE A 331 4.63 35.70 -12.52
CA PHE A 331 5.66 34.83 -11.93
C PHE A 331 5.45 33.33 -12.22
N VAL A 332 4.24 32.90 -12.61
CA VAL A 332 3.95 31.49 -12.86
C VAL A 332 4.75 30.99 -14.05
N GLY A 333 5.48 29.88 -13.87
CA GLY A 333 6.34 29.33 -14.92
C GLY A 333 7.65 30.08 -15.16
N LYS A 334 7.98 31.08 -14.34
CA LYS A 334 9.25 31.83 -14.37
C LYS A 334 10.02 31.65 -13.07
N THR A 335 11.34 31.55 -13.13
CA THR A 335 12.22 31.45 -11.96
C THR A 335 13.01 32.74 -11.74
N THR A 336 13.24 33.09 -10.48
CA THR A 336 14.15 34.17 -10.07
C THR A 336 15.49 33.66 -9.56
N LYS A 337 15.72 32.35 -9.56
CA LYS A 337 17.01 31.77 -9.14
C LYS A 337 18.06 32.04 -10.23
N ALA A 338 19.17 32.67 -9.84
CA ALA A 338 20.26 33.08 -10.74
C ALA A 338 20.91 31.89 -11.49
N ASP A 339 20.82 30.69 -10.90
CA ASP A 339 21.15 29.42 -11.56
C ASP A 339 19.91 28.89 -12.29
N ARG A 340 20.00 28.73 -13.61
CA ARG A 340 18.94 28.34 -14.57
C ARG A 340 18.36 26.93 -14.35
N ALA A 341 17.89 26.57 -13.15
CA ALA A 341 17.62 25.18 -12.77
C ALA A 341 16.17 24.82 -12.39
N GLY A 342 15.18 25.66 -12.67
CA GLY A 342 13.78 25.25 -12.56
C GLY A 342 12.86 26.15 -13.37
N GLU A 343 12.20 25.65 -14.41
CA GLU A 343 11.35 26.44 -15.31
C GLU A 343 10.02 26.89 -14.67
N GLY A 344 10.01 27.37 -13.42
CA GLY A 344 8.79 27.67 -12.67
C GLY A 344 7.77 26.52 -12.69
N VAL A 345 8.23 25.27 -12.89
CA VAL A 345 7.39 24.07 -13.05
C VAL A 345 6.57 23.84 -11.79
N GLY A 346 7.15 24.10 -10.62
CA GLY A 346 6.46 24.00 -9.35
C GLY A 346 5.23 24.90 -9.25
N THR A 347 5.32 26.16 -9.70
CA THR A 347 4.16 27.07 -9.71
C THR A 347 3.16 26.70 -10.81
N ARG A 348 3.61 26.26 -12.00
CA ARG A 348 2.69 25.73 -13.03
C ARG A 348 1.90 24.52 -12.53
N GLN A 349 2.55 23.60 -11.83
CA GLN A 349 1.92 22.41 -11.25
C GLN A 349 0.86 22.77 -10.22
N VAL A 350 1.13 23.76 -9.36
CA VAL A 350 0.14 24.23 -8.37
C VAL A 350 -1.10 24.77 -9.09
N PHE A 351 -0.89 25.61 -10.11
CA PHE A 351 -1.98 26.21 -10.88
C PHE A 351 -2.73 25.20 -11.76
N SER A 352 -2.06 24.18 -12.31
CA SER A 352 -2.72 23.10 -13.05
C SER A 352 -3.54 22.18 -12.15
N THR A 353 -3.03 21.88 -10.94
CA THR A 353 -3.71 21.00 -9.98
C THR A 353 -4.95 21.63 -9.35
N PHE A 354 -4.88 22.87 -8.87
CA PHE A 354 -6.01 23.50 -8.19
C PHE A 354 -6.87 24.37 -9.12
N GLY A 355 -6.34 24.79 -10.27
CA GLY A 355 -6.98 25.71 -11.19
C GLY A 355 -6.82 27.18 -10.78
N ALA A 356 -6.54 28.04 -11.76
CA ALA A 356 -6.26 29.47 -11.52
C ALA A 356 -7.39 30.22 -10.79
N GLY A 357 -8.65 29.89 -11.06
CA GLY A 357 -9.80 30.50 -10.39
C GLY A 357 -9.97 30.12 -8.92
N ASN A 358 -9.26 29.10 -8.43
CA ASN A 358 -9.33 28.63 -7.06
C ASN A 358 -8.14 29.08 -6.21
N ILE A 359 -7.14 29.73 -6.81
CA ILE A 359 -5.94 30.19 -6.14
C ILE A 359 -5.95 31.71 -6.07
N LYS A 360 -5.74 32.26 -4.89
CA LYS A 360 -5.42 33.67 -4.67
C LYS A 360 -4.05 33.78 -4.02
N VAL A 361 -3.17 34.60 -4.59
CA VAL A 361 -1.83 34.86 -4.05
C VAL A 361 -1.75 36.30 -3.58
N GLU A 362 -1.38 36.49 -2.32
CA GLU A 362 -1.12 37.80 -1.71
C GLU A 362 0.33 37.81 -1.25
N SER A 363 1.09 38.84 -1.61
CA SER A 363 2.49 38.93 -1.18
C SER A 363 2.91 40.37 -1.00
N ARG A 364 3.85 40.59 -0.08
CA ARG A 364 4.54 41.86 0.08
C ARG A 364 6.03 41.59 0.12
N GLU A 365 6.74 42.21 -0.81
CA GLU A 365 8.19 42.14 -0.90
C GLU A 365 8.86 42.52 0.43
N GLY A 366 9.88 41.75 0.79
CA GLY A 366 10.57 41.78 2.08
C GLY A 366 9.78 41.23 3.27
N LYS A 367 8.51 40.79 3.11
CA LYS A 367 7.64 40.41 4.24
C LYS A 367 7.09 38.99 4.20
N PHE A 368 6.26 38.65 3.20
CA PHE A 368 5.56 37.36 3.17
C PHE A 368 5.03 37.03 1.77
N THR A 369 4.81 35.74 1.51
CA THR A 369 3.88 35.26 0.48
C THR A 369 2.78 34.42 1.13
N ARG A 370 1.53 34.61 0.68
CA ARG A 370 0.34 33.90 1.15
C ARG A 370 -0.41 33.32 -0.03
N TRP A 371 -0.61 32.01 0.00
CA TRP A 371 -1.44 31.26 -0.93
C TRP A 371 -2.76 30.93 -0.26
N THR A 372 -3.87 31.25 -0.93
CA THR A 372 -5.22 30.85 -0.52
C THR A 372 -5.80 29.96 -1.61
N ILE A 373 -6.05 28.70 -1.28
CA ILE A 373 -6.58 27.68 -2.17
C ILE A 373 -8.00 27.34 -1.74
N THR A 374 -8.94 27.48 -2.67
CA THR A 374 -10.36 27.21 -2.45
C THR A 374 -10.74 25.89 -3.10
N LEU A 375 -11.16 24.92 -2.31
CA LEU A 375 -11.42 23.55 -2.74
C LEU A 375 -12.90 23.21 -2.58
N ASN A 376 -13.47 22.58 -3.60
CA ASN A 376 -14.87 22.13 -3.55
C ASN A 376 -14.98 20.91 -2.64
N ILE A 377 -15.89 20.99 -1.66
CA ILE A 377 -16.24 19.86 -0.80
C ILE A 377 -16.82 18.75 -1.68
N SER A 378 -16.42 17.50 -1.43
CA SER A 378 -17.13 16.37 -2.04
C SER A 378 -18.55 16.31 -1.46
N THR A 379 -19.55 16.70 -2.26
CA THR A 379 -20.98 16.58 -1.90
C THR A 379 -21.55 15.20 -2.22
N LYS A 380 -20.81 14.36 -2.96
CA LYS A 380 -21.28 13.03 -3.36
C LYS A 380 -21.50 12.11 -2.17
N LYS A 381 -20.62 12.10 -1.16
CA LYS A 381 -20.59 10.98 -0.19
C LYS A 381 -21.67 10.96 0.89
N LYS A 382 -22.27 12.08 1.32
CA LYS A 382 -23.27 12.03 2.42
C LYS A 382 -24.68 11.67 1.92
N THR A 383 -25.12 12.23 0.80
CA THR A 383 -26.44 11.96 0.23
C THR A 383 -26.47 10.67 -0.59
N ASP A 384 -25.41 10.36 -1.34
CA ASP A 384 -25.34 9.13 -2.16
C ASP A 384 -25.09 7.87 -1.31
N ARG A 385 -24.28 7.95 -0.24
CA ARG A 385 -24.08 6.80 0.65
C ARG A 385 -25.35 6.46 1.42
N LEU A 386 -26.08 7.46 1.93
CA LEU A 386 -27.35 7.19 2.63
C LEU A 386 -28.39 6.61 1.66
N GLY A 387 -28.53 7.17 0.45
CA GLY A 387 -29.43 6.65 -0.58
C GLY A 387 -29.05 5.26 -1.11
N LEU A 388 -27.76 4.97 -1.23
CA LEU A 388 -27.26 3.64 -1.59
C LEU A 388 -27.52 2.61 -0.47
N LEU A 389 -27.27 3.00 0.79
CA LEU A 389 -27.60 2.16 1.95
C LEU A 389 -29.11 1.90 2.01
N GLU A 390 -29.93 2.91 1.78
CA GLU A 390 -31.40 2.80 1.73
C GLU A 390 -31.86 1.84 0.62
N THR A 391 -31.35 2.03 -0.60
CA THR A 391 -31.68 1.18 -1.76
C THR A 391 -31.30 -0.28 -1.51
N ARG A 392 -30.11 -0.51 -0.96
CA ARG A 392 -29.64 -1.86 -0.60
C ARG A 392 -30.46 -2.45 0.54
N PHE A 393 -30.78 -1.67 1.57
CA PHE A 393 -31.63 -2.10 2.68
C PHE A 393 -33.01 -2.55 2.20
N ILE A 394 -33.70 -1.71 1.41
CA ILE A 394 -35.01 -2.04 0.83
C ILE A 394 -34.92 -3.29 -0.04
N GLY A 395 -33.88 -3.39 -0.87
CA GLY A 395 -33.62 -4.56 -1.70
C GLY A 395 -33.49 -5.85 -0.89
N PHE A 396 -32.74 -5.83 0.22
CA PHE A 396 -32.60 -6.99 1.10
C PHE A 396 -33.89 -7.34 1.83
N MET A 397 -34.64 -6.36 2.30
CA MET A 397 -35.92 -6.62 2.98
C MET A 397 -36.93 -7.26 2.02
N LYS A 398 -37.11 -6.70 0.81
CA LYS A 398 -37.97 -7.28 -0.24
C LYS A 398 -37.53 -8.68 -0.66
N ALA A 399 -36.25 -8.90 -0.89
CA ALA A 399 -35.72 -10.19 -1.33
C ALA A 399 -35.88 -11.30 -0.28
N THR A 400 -36.01 -10.94 1.00
CA THR A 400 -36.24 -11.92 2.05
C THR A 400 -37.71 -12.09 2.43
N GLU A 401 -38.59 -11.14 2.12
CA GLU A 401 -40.05 -11.27 2.32
C GLU A 401 -40.66 -12.43 1.52
N THR A 402 -40.13 -12.73 0.32
CA THR A 402 -40.66 -13.76 -0.59
C THR A 402 -40.08 -15.16 -0.39
N LEU A 403 -39.14 -15.35 0.55
CA LEU A 403 -38.55 -16.66 0.85
C LEU A 403 -39.50 -17.47 1.76
N GLU A 404 -40.58 -18.01 1.18
CA GLU A 404 -41.43 -19.02 1.81
C GLU A 404 -40.74 -20.40 1.72
N LEU A 405 -39.80 -20.66 2.62
CA LEU A 405 -39.18 -21.99 2.74
C LEU A 405 -40.05 -22.86 3.64
N SER A 406 -40.23 -24.10 3.22
CA SER A 406 -40.88 -25.15 4.02
C SER A 406 -39.87 -26.23 4.40
N ASP A 407 -40.23 -27.13 5.30
CA ASP A 407 -39.39 -28.26 5.71
C ASP A 407 -39.09 -29.26 4.56
N LYS A 408 -39.65 -29.01 3.35
CA LYS A 408 -39.43 -29.79 2.12
C LYS A 408 -38.56 -29.07 1.08
N SER A 409 -38.01 -27.90 1.40
CA SER A 409 -37.21 -27.11 0.47
C SER A 409 -35.92 -27.82 0.03
N GLY A 410 -35.60 -27.70 -1.26
CA GLY A 410 -34.45 -28.39 -1.85
C GLY A 410 -33.09 -27.79 -1.42
N ARG A 411 -32.00 -28.56 -1.54
CA ARG A 411 -30.62 -28.10 -1.21
C ARG A 411 -30.24 -26.77 -1.89
N THR A 412 -30.74 -26.52 -3.11
CA THR A 412 -30.50 -25.28 -3.86
C THR A 412 -31.18 -24.06 -3.22
N GLU A 413 -32.37 -24.24 -2.65
CA GLU A 413 -33.13 -23.18 -2.01
C GLU A 413 -32.50 -22.79 -0.66
N VAL A 414 -32.07 -23.80 0.11
CA VAL A 414 -31.29 -23.62 1.34
C VAL A 414 -29.98 -22.91 1.05
N ALA A 415 -29.26 -23.30 -0.01
CA ALA A 415 -28.06 -22.62 -0.44
C ALA A 415 -28.35 -21.14 -0.74
N SER A 416 -29.35 -20.86 -1.56
CA SER A 416 -29.76 -19.49 -1.92
C SER A 416 -30.06 -18.66 -0.67
N LEU A 417 -30.82 -19.19 0.29
CA LEU A 417 -31.08 -18.52 1.57
C LEU A 417 -29.78 -18.15 2.29
N ILE A 418 -28.85 -19.10 2.45
CA ILE A 418 -27.56 -18.87 3.11
C ILE A 418 -26.76 -17.76 2.41
N TRP A 419 -26.73 -17.77 1.08
CA TRP A 419 -26.08 -16.72 0.30
C TRP A 419 -26.70 -15.34 0.56
N HIS A 420 -28.04 -15.24 0.59
CA HIS A 420 -28.76 -13.99 0.89
C HIS A 420 -28.51 -13.52 2.32
N LEU A 421 -28.60 -14.42 3.32
CA LEU A 421 -28.33 -14.10 4.71
C LEU A 421 -26.92 -13.55 4.89
N ARG A 422 -25.94 -14.13 4.20
CA ARG A 422 -24.57 -13.63 4.30
C ARG A 422 -24.41 -12.25 3.66
N ARG A 423 -25.09 -11.96 2.56
CA ARG A 423 -25.10 -10.59 1.99
C ARG A 423 -25.70 -9.57 2.94
N MET A 424 -26.79 -9.95 3.62
CA MET A 424 -27.43 -9.13 4.65
C MET A 424 -26.48 -8.88 5.82
N GLU A 425 -25.79 -9.91 6.29
CA GLU A 425 -24.83 -9.77 7.38
C GLU A 425 -23.65 -8.88 6.98
N ILE A 426 -23.05 -9.09 5.80
CA ILE A 426 -21.97 -8.25 5.27
C ILE A 426 -22.44 -6.79 5.11
N PHE A 427 -23.68 -6.58 4.70
CA PHE A 427 -24.27 -5.24 4.64
C PHE A 427 -24.50 -4.64 6.02
N SER A 428 -24.87 -5.45 7.01
CA SER A 428 -25.00 -4.98 8.40
C SER A 428 -23.67 -4.44 8.94
N TYR A 429 -22.52 -4.99 8.49
CA TYR A 429 -21.20 -4.43 8.80
C TYR A 429 -21.05 -2.99 8.27
N ASP A 430 -21.54 -2.70 7.06
CA ASP A 430 -21.50 -1.35 6.49
C ASP A 430 -22.39 -0.36 7.28
N LEU A 431 -23.53 -0.84 7.82
CA LEU A 431 -24.39 -0.06 8.72
C LEU A 431 -23.69 0.23 10.06
N ILE A 432 -23.08 -0.78 10.69
CA ILE A 432 -22.33 -0.62 11.95
C ILE A 432 -21.17 0.36 11.77
N GLN A 433 -20.46 0.30 10.64
CA GLN A 433 -19.38 1.23 10.34
C GLN A 433 -19.84 2.70 10.29
N SER A 434 -21.14 2.96 10.10
CA SER A 434 -21.67 4.33 10.12
C SER A 434 -21.69 4.94 11.53
N PHE A 435 -21.54 4.14 12.59
CA PHE A 435 -21.43 4.59 13.97
C PHE A 435 -19.99 4.96 14.38
N SER A 436 -18.99 4.67 13.54
CA SER A 436 -17.57 4.85 13.86
C SER A 436 -17.16 6.30 14.15
N ASN A 437 -17.91 7.29 13.64
CA ASN A 437 -17.62 8.71 13.86
C ASN A 437 -17.72 9.11 15.34
N TYR A 438 -18.53 8.42 16.14
CA TYR A 438 -18.83 8.81 17.52
C TYR A 438 -18.67 7.67 18.54
N ASN A 439 -18.49 6.43 18.09
CA ASN A 439 -18.54 5.27 18.98
C ASN A 439 -17.52 4.22 18.56
N ASN A 440 -17.13 3.37 19.52
CA ASN A 440 -16.40 2.16 19.23
C ASN A 440 -17.33 1.12 18.59
N VAL A 441 -17.09 0.82 17.31
CA VAL A 441 -17.91 -0.13 16.54
C VAL A 441 -17.83 -1.57 17.04
N ARG A 442 -16.77 -1.94 17.76
CA ARG A 442 -16.63 -3.29 18.34
C ARG A 442 -17.63 -3.53 19.47
N ASP A 443 -17.91 -2.52 20.29
CA ASP A 443 -18.87 -2.63 21.39
C ASP A 443 -20.30 -2.84 20.86
N ILE A 444 -20.64 -2.12 19.79
CA ILE A 444 -21.89 -2.28 19.06
C ILE A 444 -21.98 -3.70 18.47
N PHE A 445 -20.89 -4.20 17.87
CA PHE A 445 -20.88 -5.55 17.31
C PHE A 445 -21.00 -6.64 18.39
N LYS A 446 -20.34 -6.50 19.53
CA LYS A 446 -20.47 -7.40 20.69
C LYS A 446 -21.93 -7.46 21.20
N LEU A 447 -22.61 -6.33 21.27
CA LEU A 447 -24.03 -6.27 21.59
C LEU A 447 -24.88 -7.05 20.56
N ILE A 448 -24.56 -6.91 19.27
CA ILE A 448 -25.24 -7.65 18.20
C ILE A 448 -24.97 -9.16 18.31
N LEU A 449 -23.74 -9.58 18.64
CA LEU A 449 -23.41 -11.00 18.86
C LEU A 449 -24.19 -11.59 20.04
N THR A 450 -24.28 -10.89 21.16
CA THR A 450 -25.06 -11.35 22.32
C THR A 450 -26.56 -11.40 22.02
N TYR A 451 -27.07 -10.53 21.15
CA TYR A 451 -28.43 -10.64 20.64
C TYR A 451 -28.62 -11.79 19.66
N ARG A 452 -27.74 -11.97 18.67
CA ARG A 452 -27.93 -13.02 17.64
C ARG A 452 -27.81 -14.42 18.24
N TYR A 453 -26.80 -14.65 19.07
CA TYR A 453 -26.44 -15.98 19.57
C TYR A 453 -26.70 -16.18 21.07
N GLY A 454 -26.96 -15.10 21.82
CA GLY A 454 -27.26 -15.15 23.25
C GLY A 454 -28.75 -15.01 23.57
N LYS A 455 -29.02 -14.70 24.84
CA LYS A 455 -30.38 -14.61 25.41
C LYS A 455 -31.00 -13.21 25.34
N THR A 456 -30.30 -12.21 24.78
CA THR A 456 -30.80 -10.83 24.73
C THR A 456 -32.06 -10.74 23.86
N SER A 457 -33.10 -10.08 24.40
CA SER A 457 -34.37 -9.86 23.70
C SER A 457 -34.26 -8.72 22.69
N PHE A 458 -35.19 -8.66 21.72
CA PHE A 458 -35.22 -7.56 20.75
C PHE A 458 -35.47 -6.20 21.40
N LYS A 459 -36.26 -6.15 22.48
CA LYS A 459 -36.51 -4.93 23.25
C LYS A 459 -35.21 -4.39 23.87
N GLN A 460 -34.42 -5.26 24.50
CA GLN A 460 -33.16 -4.88 25.13
C GLN A 460 -32.12 -4.36 24.13
N ILE A 461 -31.90 -5.05 22.99
CA ILE A 461 -30.95 -4.54 21.99
C ILE A 461 -31.41 -3.21 21.37
N LYS A 462 -32.72 -3.01 21.20
CA LYS A 462 -33.26 -1.74 20.72
C LYS A 462 -32.93 -0.60 21.68
N GLU A 463 -33.20 -0.78 22.97
CA GLU A 463 -32.89 0.20 24.02
C GLU A 463 -31.38 0.51 24.09
N GLU A 464 -30.52 -0.48 23.91
CA GLU A 464 -29.06 -0.27 23.88
C GLU A 464 -28.58 0.46 22.61
N ILE A 465 -29.08 0.09 21.42
CA ILE A 465 -28.70 0.74 20.15
C ILE A 465 -29.17 2.20 20.11
N GLU A 466 -30.30 2.53 20.73
CA GLU A 466 -30.82 3.90 20.80
C GLU A 466 -29.85 4.87 21.49
N LYS A 467 -29.05 4.38 22.44
CA LYS A 467 -28.07 5.19 23.20
C LYS A 467 -26.86 5.64 22.36
N TYR A 468 -26.54 4.95 21.27
CA TYR A 468 -25.38 5.27 20.44
C TYR A 468 -25.65 6.45 19.50
N ARG A 469 -24.63 7.29 19.26
CA ARG A 469 -24.75 8.46 18.37
C ARG A 469 -24.45 8.09 16.92
N VAL A 470 -25.22 8.58 15.96
CA VAL A 470 -24.96 8.33 14.53
C VAL A 470 -25.42 9.54 13.71
N ASP A 471 -24.81 9.76 12.54
CA ASP A 471 -25.12 10.91 11.69
C ASP A 471 -26.59 10.93 11.22
N HIS A 472 -27.20 9.76 11.01
CA HIS A 472 -28.59 9.62 10.58
C HIS A 472 -29.31 8.54 11.39
N GLU A 473 -30.32 8.93 12.19
CA GLU A 473 -31.08 8.04 13.07
C GLU A 473 -31.73 6.85 12.33
N ILE A 474 -32.08 7.01 11.05
CA ILE A 474 -32.65 5.94 10.22
C ILE A 474 -31.73 4.69 10.10
N ILE A 475 -30.42 4.87 10.25
CA ILE A 475 -29.45 3.77 10.22
C ILE A 475 -29.65 2.83 11.40
N LYS A 476 -30.06 3.34 12.59
CA LYS A 476 -30.40 2.49 13.74
C LYS A 476 -31.57 1.57 13.42
N PHE A 477 -32.60 2.11 12.77
CA PHE A 477 -33.77 1.34 12.34
C PHE A 477 -33.39 0.25 11.33
N TRP A 478 -32.61 0.61 10.30
CA TRP A 478 -32.14 -0.37 9.31
C TRP A 478 -31.29 -1.47 9.94
N LEU A 479 -30.38 -1.12 10.84
CA LEU A 479 -29.53 -2.08 11.55
C LEU A 479 -30.37 -3.05 12.37
N LEU A 480 -31.30 -2.55 13.18
CA LEU A 480 -32.20 -3.37 14.00
C LEU A 480 -33.09 -4.30 13.15
N GLY A 481 -33.65 -3.79 12.05
CA GLY A 481 -34.43 -4.58 11.10
C GLY A 481 -33.60 -5.71 10.47
N MET A 482 -32.37 -5.38 10.04
CA MET A 482 -31.44 -6.31 9.42
C MET A 482 -31.04 -7.44 10.37
N ILE A 483 -30.58 -7.11 11.60
CA ILE A 483 -30.12 -8.13 12.56
C ILE A 483 -31.27 -9.04 13.05
N ASN A 484 -32.48 -8.50 13.19
CA ASN A 484 -33.65 -9.29 13.60
C ASN A 484 -34.05 -10.29 12.49
N ARG A 485 -34.02 -9.84 11.22
CA ARG A 485 -34.32 -10.70 10.08
C ARG A 485 -33.27 -11.81 9.92
N ILE A 486 -32.00 -11.47 10.07
CA ILE A 486 -30.89 -12.44 10.07
C ILE A 486 -31.10 -13.47 11.18
N LYS A 487 -31.28 -13.04 12.44
CA LYS A 487 -31.46 -13.94 13.59
C LYS A 487 -32.65 -14.90 13.40
N LYS A 488 -33.79 -14.40 12.92
CA LYS A 488 -34.98 -15.23 12.67
C LYS A 488 -34.71 -16.34 11.66
N ASN A 489 -34.07 -16.00 10.54
CA ASN A 489 -33.80 -16.94 9.46
C ASN A 489 -32.66 -17.92 9.81
N GLU A 490 -31.64 -17.48 10.56
CA GLU A 490 -30.59 -18.37 11.10
C GLU A 490 -31.16 -19.38 12.10
N LYS A 491 -32.06 -18.95 12.99
CA LYS A 491 -32.76 -19.86 13.92
C LYS A 491 -33.62 -20.89 13.18
N PHE A 492 -34.26 -20.50 12.08
CA PHE A 492 -34.97 -21.44 11.21
C PHE A 492 -34.01 -22.48 10.61
N LEU A 493 -32.88 -22.04 10.03
CA LEU A 493 -31.87 -22.97 9.50
C LEU A 493 -31.36 -23.96 10.54
N LEU A 494 -31.02 -23.48 11.73
CA LEU A 494 -30.52 -24.31 12.84
C LEU A 494 -31.55 -25.32 13.36
N ASN A 495 -32.84 -25.00 13.28
CA ASN A 495 -33.91 -25.87 13.78
C ASN A 495 -34.39 -26.89 12.73
N THR A 496 -34.25 -26.58 11.45
CA THR A 496 -34.82 -27.38 10.35
C THR A 496 -33.78 -28.27 9.67
N TYR A 497 -32.51 -27.86 9.60
CA TYR A 497 -31.47 -28.58 8.86
C TYR A 497 -30.27 -28.92 9.75
N ASP A 498 -29.64 -30.07 9.49
CA ASP A 498 -28.37 -30.43 10.13
C ASP A 498 -27.26 -29.50 9.62
N PHE A 499 -26.45 -28.98 10.55
CA PHE A 499 -25.31 -28.12 10.22
C PHE A 499 -24.33 -28.79 9.25
N GLU A 500 -24.15 -30.10 9.36
CA GLU A 500 -23.24 -30.86 8.48
C GLU A 500 -23.63 -30.76 7.01
N ASP A 501 -24.92 -30.68 6.69
CA ASP A 501 -25.43 -30.60 5.32
C ASP A 501 -25.14 -29.24 4.66
N TYR A 502 -25.02 -28.17 5.43
CA TYR A 502 -24.89 -26.82 4.89
C TYR A 502 -23.64 -26.03 5.33
N LYS A 503 -22.82 -26.55 6.26
CA LYS A 503 -21.61 -25.86 6.77
C LYS A 503 -20.66 -25.41 5.67
N GLY A 504 -20.53 -26.21 4.61
CA GLY A 504 -19.69 -25.86 3.47
C GLY A 504 -20.18 -24.62 2.71
N ILE A 505 -21.48 -24.55 2.44
CA ILE A 505 -22.10 -23.38 1.79
C ILE A 505 -22.04 -22.18 2.75
N TYR A 506 -22.26 -22.42 4.04
CA TYR A 506 -22.22 -21.41 5.09
C TYR A 506 -20.84 -20.73 5.19
N PHE A 507 -19.75 -21.49 5.17
CA PHE A 507 -18.38 -20.95 5.17
C PHE A 507 -18.06 -20.24 3.85
N LYS A 508 -18.32 -20.88 2.71
CA LYS A 508 -18.04 -20.31 1.38
C LYS A 508 -18.80 -19.01 1.10
N SER A 509 -19.98 -18.83 1.68
CA SER A 509 -20.78 -17.61 1.50
C SER A 509 -20.06 -16.34 1.97
N TYR A 510 -19.09 -16.44 2.90
CA TYR A 510 -18.29 -15.28 3.34
C TYR A 510 -17.33 -14.77 2.25
N GLY A 511 -17.04 -15.57 1.21
CA GLY A 511 -16.27 -15.12 0.04
C GLY A 511 -16.93 -13.96 -0.73
N GLN A 512 -18.19 -13.64 -0.45
CA GLN A 512 -18.88 -12.44 -0.96
C GLN A 512 -18.28 -11.13 -0.45
N ALA A 513 -17.48 -11.17 0.62
CA ALA A 513 -16.89 -10.01 1.24
C ALA A 513 -15.57 -9.59 0.55
N ILE A 514 -15.62 -9.34 -0.77
CA ILE A 514 -14.43 -9.16 -1.65
C ILE A 514 -13.41 -8.15 -1.08
N ASN A 515 -13.89 -7.04 -0.51
CA ASN A 515 -13.06 -5.94 -0.01
C ASN A 515 -12.86 -5.97 1.52
N LYS A 516 -13.16 -7.08 2.18
CA LYS A 516 -13.07 -7.22 3.63
C LYS A 516 -12.13 -8.37 3.99
N THR A 517 -11.49 -8.25 5.14
CA THR A 517 -10.76 -9.36 5.76
C THR A 517 -11.72 -10.02 6.74
N ILE A 518 -12.02 -11.30 6.50
CA ILE A 518 -12.88 -12.08 7.36
C ILE A 518 -11.98 -12.86 8.33
N ILE A 519 -12.20 -12.63 9.61
CA ILE A 519 -11.64 -13.47 10.68
C ILE A 519 -12.68 -14.49 11.11
N PHE A 520 -12.22 -15.67 11.50
CA PHE A 520 -13.05 -16.72 12.05
C PHE A 520 -12.37 -17.44 13.21
N THR A 521 -13.19 -18.05 14.06
CA THR A 521 -12.77 -19.04 15.06
C THR A 521 -13.56 -20.30 14.82
N LEU A 522 -12.86 -21.43 14.70
CA LEU A 522 -13.43 -22.73 14.32
C LEU A 522 -13.12 -23.78 15.39
N ASP A 523 -14.13 -24.58 15.72
CA ASP A 523 -13.98 -25.82 16.48
C ASP A 523 -13.51 -26.93 15.51
N PRO A 524 -12.27 -27.45 15.67
CA PRO A 524 -11.73 -28.46 14.76
C PRO A 524 -12.42 -29.82 14.86
N ASP A 525 -13.11 -30.12 15.97
CA ASP A 525 -13.83 -31.40 16.14
C ASP A 525 -15.14 -31.38 15.36
N THR A 526 -15.92 -30.31 15.53
CA THR A 526 -17.30 -30.20 15.00
C THR A 526 -17.40 -29.44 13.68
N GLY A 527 -16.38 -28.62 13.35
CA GLY A 527 -16.45 -27.69 12.23
C GLY A 527 -17.35 -26.47 12.49
N ASN A 528 -17.94 -26.34 13.68
CA ASN A 528 -18.69 -25.14 14.06
C ASN A 528 -17.75 -23.94 14.07
N PHE A 529 -18.21 -22.81 13.53
CA PHE A 529 -17.41 -21.60 13.49
C PHE A 529 -18.27 -20.35 13.51
N TYR A 530 -17.66 -19.26 13.94
CA TYR A 530 -18.20 -17.90 13.77
C TYR A 530 -17.17 -17.05 13.04
N ALA A 531 -17.65 -16.14 12.20
CA ALA A 531 -16.79 -15.27 11.42
C ALA A 531 -17.39 -13.89 11.23
N ALA A 532 -16.54 -12.87 11.17
CA ALA A 532 -16.92 -11.49 10.93
C ALA A 532 -15.79 -10.70 10.27
N ASP A 533 -16.08 -9.44 9.90
CA ASP A 533 -15.05 -8.50 9.45
C ASP A 533 -14.06 -8.20 10.59
N ARG A 534 -12.75 -8.27 10.31
CA ARG A 534 -11.65 -7.96 11.24
C ARG A 534 -11.77 -6.58 11.90
N ARG A 535 -12.46 -5.64 11.26
CA ARG A 535 -12.69 -4.30 11.82
C ARG A 535 -13.71 -4.29 12.96
N LEU A 536 -14.57 -5.30 13.05
CA LEU A 536 -15.70 -5.33 13.99
C LEU A 536 -15.53 -6.32 15.14
N ALA A 537 -14.66 -7.32 14.99
CA ALA A 537 -14.48 -8.37 15.97
C ALA A 537 -13.02 -8.79 16.10
N GLU A 538 -12.74 -9.49 17.19
CA GLU A 538 -11.53 -10.25 17.40
C GLU A 538 -11.83 -11.75 17.48
N HIS A 539 -10.82 -12.61 17.25
CA HIS A 539 -11.03 -14.06 17.33
C HIS A 539 -11.55 -14.52 18.71
N LEU A 540 -11.19 -13.79 19.78
CA LEU A 540 -11.62 -14.08 21.15
C LEU A 540 -13.12 -13.87 21.37
N ASP A 541 -13.74 -12.97 20.61
CA ASP A 541 -15.18 -12.67 20.73
C ASP A 541 -16.05 -13.89 20.39
N PHE A 542 -15.52 -14.83 19.61
CA PHE A 542 -16.22 -16.04 19.17
C PHE A 542 -16.05 -17.23 20.10
N VAL A 543 -15.03 -17.23 20.98
CA VAL A 543 -14.72 -18.36 21.86
C VAL A 543 -15.89 -18.71 22.79
N PRO A 544 -16.54 -17.75 23.48
CA PRO A 544 -17.67 -18.05 24.36
C PRO A 544 -18.87 -18.64 23.60
N LEU A 545 -19.00 -18.37 22.29
CA LEU A 545 -20.10 -18.85 21.47
C LEU A 545 -19.97 -20.33 21.09
N LEU A 546 -18.74 -20.85 21.07
CA LEU A 546 -18.45 -22.25 20.70
C LEU A 546 -18.48 -23.21 21.89
N ASN A 547 -18.71 -22.72 23.12
CA ASN A 547 -18.73 -23.53 24.36
C ASN A 547 -17.51 -24.44 24.55
N ARG A 548 -16.34 -24.00 24.07
CA ARG A 548 -15.06 -24.71 24.16
C ARG A 548 -14.00 -23.82 24.81
N LYS A 549 -12.95 -24.44 25.36
CA LYS A 549 -11.79 -23.67 25.83
C LYS A 549 -11.04 -23.10 24.63
N ARG A 550 -10.56 -21.87 24.74
CA ARG A 550 -9.80 -21.17 23.69
C ARG A 550 -8.69 -22.03 23.08
N ASP A 551 -7.91 -22.73 23.91
CA ASP A 551 -6.73 -23.47 23.45
C ASP A 551 -7.07 -24.81 22.74
N GLN A 552 -8.36 -25.14 22.65
CA GLN A 552 -8.92 -26.26 21.86
C GLN A 552 -9.51 -25.78 20.52
N LEU A 553 -9.54 -24.47 20.28
CA LEU A 553 -10.06 -23.88 19.06
C LEU A 553 -8.92 -23.44 18.16
N ILE A 554 -9.23 -23.17 16.90
CA ILE A 554 -8.30 -22.53 15.97
C ILE A 554 -8.85 -21.19 15.53
N ARG A 555 -7.95 -20.23 15.32
CA ARG A 555 -8.28 -18.96 14.67
C ARG A 555 -7.83 -18.99 13.22
N GLY A 556 -8.55 -18.29 12.36
CA GLY A 556 -8.09 -18.07 11.01
C GLY A 556 -8.62 -16.79 10.38
N GLU A 557 -7.98 -16.38 9.29
CA GLU A 557 -8.43 -15.26 8.48
C GLU A 557 -8.26 -15.53 6.99
N PHE A 558 -9.10 -14.87 6.19
CA PHE A 558 -8.92 -14.80 4.75
C PHE A 558 -9.42 -13.46 4.21
N LYS A 559 -8.95 -13.09 3.02
CA LYS A 559 -9.38 -11.89 2.31
C LYS A 559 -9.94 -12.27 0.95
N GLY A 560 -11.09 -11.67 0.62
CA GLY A 560 -11.76 -11.86 -0.66
C GLY A 560 -12.45 -13.22 -0.80
N ASP A 561 -12.50 -13.75 -2.02
CA ASP A 561 -13.11 -15.05 -2.28
C ASP A 561 -12.26 -16.18 -1.69
N VAL A 562 -12.82 -16.89 -0.71
CA VAL A 562 -12.19 -18.03 -0.05
C VAL A 562 -11.88 -19.18 -1.02
N LYS A 563 -12.51 -19.23 -2.20
CA LYS A 563 -12.22 -20.20 -3.26
C LYS A 563 -10.98 -19.88 -4.09
N ASN A 564 -10.51 -18.63 -4.06
CA ASN A 564 -9.34 -18.21 -4.84
C ASN A 564 -8.08 -18.90 -4.30
N ILE A 565 -7.45 -19.75 -5.10
CA ILE A 565 -6.28 -20.55 -4.69
C ILE A 565 -5.07 -19.65 -4.35
N ASP A 566 -4.95 -18.50 -5.02
CA ASP A 566 -3.81 -17.56 -4.89
C ASP A 566 -3.85 -16.71 -3.60
N SER A 567 -4.97 -16.75 -2.86
CA SER A 567 -5.14 -16.04 -1.59
C SER A 567 -5.08 -17.06 -0.46
N PRO A 568 -4.07 -17.02 0.43
CA PRO A 568 -3.96 -18.00 1.51
C PRO A 568 -5.04 -17.80 2.57
N ILE A 569 -5.40 -18.89 3.25
CA ILE A 569 -6.07 -18.82 4.56
C ILE A 569 -4.98 -18.82 5.62
N TYR A 570 -4.97 -17.81 6.48
CA TYR A 570 -4.09 -17.82 7.63
C TYR A 570 -4.75 -18.60 8.75
N LEU A 571 -4.01 -19.49 9.40
CA LEU A 571 -4.44 -20.25 10.56
C LEU A 571 -3.49 -20.00 11.73
N GLY A 572 -4.00 -20.11 12.94
CA GLY A 572 -3.17 -19.99 14.13
C GLY A 572 -3.84 -20.51 15.39
N VAL A 573 -3.04 -20.49 16.44
CA VAL A 573 -3.41 -20.90 17.80
C VAL A 573 -3.02 -19.79 18.79
N TRP A 574 -3.55 -19.86 20.00
CA TRP A 574 -3.34 -18.80 20.99
C TRP A 574 -2.12 -19.01 21.89
N THR A 575 -1.90 -20.23 22.36
CA THR A 575 -0.86 -20.54 23.34
C THR A 575 -0.09 -21.77 22.92
N VAL A 576 1.21 -21.73 23.20
CA VAL A 576 2.13 -22.86 23.08
C VAL A 576 3.04 -22.83 24.31
N ALA A 577 3.04 -23.91 25.09
CA ALA A 577 3.85 -24.02 26.30
C ALA A 577 5.27 -24.53 26.02
N ASP A 578 5.38 -25.56 25.19
CA ASP A 578 6.64 -26.23 24.84
C ASP A 578 6.55 -26.83 23.43
N LYS A 579 7.63 -27.46 22.96
CA LYS A 579 7.69 -28.06 21.62
C LYS A 579 6.70 -29.22 21.43
N ASP A 580 6.38 -29.98 22.48
CA ASP A 580 5.40 -31.07 22.38
C ASP A 580 3.96 -30.53 22.31
N ASP A 581 3.64 -29.46 23.04
CA ASP A 581 2.39 -28.73 22.90
C ASP A 581 2.27 -28.11 21.50
N LEU A 582 3.35 -27.55 20.93
CA LEU A 582 3.39 -27.04 19.56
C LEU A 582 3.02 -28.14 18.54
N TYR A 583 3.55 -29.35 18.71
CA TYR A 583 3.15 -30.50 17.90
C TYR A 583 1.68 -30.88 18.10
N GLY A 584 1.18 -30.80 19.33
CA GLY A 584 -0.25 -30.92 19.63
C GLY A 584 -1.10 -29.88 18.90
N LYS A 585 -0.64 -28.63 18.83
CA LYS A 585 -1.29 -27.54 18.09
C LYS A 585 -1.25 -27.77 16.58
N ILE A 586 -0.18 -28.36 16.04
CA ILE A 586 -0.17 -28.76 14.62
C ILE A 586 -1.28 -29.78 14.36
N VAL A 587 -1.43 -30.82 15.21
CA VAL A 587 -2.53 -31.80 15.06
C VAL A 587 -3.91 -31.14 15.11
N LEU A 588 -4.07 -30.14 15.98
CA LEU A 588 -5.30 -29.34 16.07
C LEU A 588 -5.57 -28.58 14.75
N LEU A 589 -4.55 -27.97 14.16
CA LEU A 589 -4.65 -27.33 12.85
C LEU A 589 -4.99 -28.35 11.75
N GLN A 590 -4.44 -29.57 11.79
CA GLN A 590 -4.77 -30.63 10.82
C GLN A 590 -6.25 -31.02 10.88
N GLN A 591 -6.82 -31.15 12.09
CA GLN A 591 -8.25 -31.40 12.28
C GLN A 591 -9.09 -30.26 11.67
N GLY A 592 -8.72 -29.02 11.92
CA GLY A 592 -9.32 -27.85 11.29
C GLY A 592 -9.25 -27.88 9.76
N CYS A 593 -8.08 -28.24 9.20
CA CYS A 593 -7.91 -28.39 7.76
C CYS A 593 -8.82 -29.47 7.18
N ARG A 594 -9.02 -30.60 7.88
CA ARG A 594 -9.99 -31.63 7.48
C ARG A 594 -11.42 -31.08 7.46
N GLN A 595 -11.80 -30.24 8.41
CA GLN A 595 -13.10 -29.56 8.38
C GLN A 595 -13.23 -28.61 7.18
N LEU A 596 -12.19 -27.82 6.86
CA LEU A 596 -12.20 -26.95 5.68
C LEU A 596 -12.31 -27.73 4.36
N LEU A 597 -11.66 -28.89 4.26
CA LEU A 597 -11.81 -29.81 3.13
C LEU A 597 -13.26 -30.35 3.04
N ALA A 598 -13.85 -30.76 4.17
CA ALA A 598 -15.25 -31.19 4.24
C ALA A 598 -16.23 -30.06 3.86
N MET A 599 -15.89 -28.80 4.14
CA MET A 599 -16.62 -27.61 3.70
C MET A 599 -16.50 -27.34 2.18
N GLY A 600 -15.69 -28.12 1.47
CA GLY A 600 -15.48 -28.03 0.02
C GLY A 600 -14.51 -26.95 -0.39
N ILE A 601 -13.53 -26.63 0.46
CA ILE A 601 -12.33 -25.88 0.07
C ILE A 601 -11.38 -26.86 -0.62
N LYS A 602 -10.75 -26.40 -1.72
CA LYS A 602 -9.90 -27.25 -2.55
C LYS A 602 -8.59 -27.62 -1.82
N PRO A 603 -8.06 -28.86 -2.02
CA PRO A 603 -6.80 -29.29 -1.39
C PRO A 603 -5.59 -28.40 -1.71
N GLU A 604 -5.59 -27.76 -2.88
CA GLU A 604 -4.49 -26.90 -3.35
C GLU A 604 -4.50 -25.51 -2.69
N LYS A 605 -5.53 -25.17 -1.91
CA LYS A 605 -5.65 -23.88 -1.24
C LYS A 605 -4.45 -23.65 -0.32
N ALA A 606 -3.75 -22.54 -0.51
CA ALA A 606 -2.60 -22.18 0.31
C ALA A 606 -3.01 -21.90 1.78
N ILE A 607 -2.27 -22.47 2.72
CA ILE A 607 -2.34 -22.20 4.16
C ILE A 607 -1.07 -21.48 4.58
N ALA A 608 -1.24 -20.39 5.32
CA ALA A 608 -0.18 -19.64 5.98
C ALA A 608 -0.44 -19.63 7.49
N PHE A 609 0.57 -19.30 8.29
CA PHE A 609 0.49 -19.37 9.75
C PHE A 609 0.63 -17.99 10.39
N TYR A 610 -0.10 -17.81 11.50
CA TYR A 610 0.18 -16.75 12.44
C TYR A 610 1.28 -17.15 13.40
N HIS A 611 2.00 -16.15 13.92
CA HIS A 611 2.68 -16.28 15.20
C HIS A 611 1.71 -16.69 16.31
N VAL A 612 2.19 -17.49 17.25
CA VAL A 612 1.43 -17.83 18.45
C VAL A 612 1.25 -16.56 19.30
N THR A 613 0.02 -16.29 19.77
CA THR A 613 -0.26 -15.06 20.55
C THR A 613 0.56 -14.99 21.85
N ARG A 614 0.73 -16.12 22.52
CA ARG A 614 1.54 -16.26 23.72
C ARG A 614 2.37 -17.53 23.61
N ASN A 615 3.59 -17.37 23.12
CA ASN A 615 4.56 -18.46 23.00
C ASN A 615 5.46 -18.48 24.23
N MET A 616 5.60 -19.64 24.87
CA MET A 616 6.57 -19.88 25.95
C MET A 616 7.64 -20.92 25.55
N SER A 617 7.62 -21.34 24.28
CA SER A 617 8.55 -22.30 23.68
C SER A 617 9.63 -21.56 22.89
N SER A 618 10.83 -22.12 22.82
CA SER A 618 11.93 -21.67 21.94
C SER A 618 11.66 -21.87 20.42
N PHE A 619 10.42 -22.24 20.07
CA PHE A 619 9.97 -22.52 18.70
C PHE A 619 8.57 -21.93 18.49
N ASP A 620 8.35 -21.31 17.33
CA ASP A 620 7.05 -20.79 16.88
C ASP A 620 6.72 -21.34 15.47
N PHE A 621 5.48 -21.17 15.01
CA PHE A 621 5.14 -21.41 13.61
C PHE A 621 5.93 -20.46 12.70
N ASP A 622 6.44 -20.98 11.58
CA ASP A 622 7.09 -20.15 10.55
C ASP A 622 6.03 -19.38 9.75
N PRO A 623 5.91 -18.04 9.90
CA PRO A 623 4.91 -17.24 9.19
C PRO A 623 5.19 -17.12 7.69
N PHE A 624 6.41 -17.42 7.24
CA PHE A 624 6.80 -17.39 5.83
C PHE A 624 6.53 -18.71 5.12
N LYS A 625 6.26 -19.78 5.88
CA LYS A 625 5.90 -21.08 5.34
C LYS A 625 4.48 -21.04 4.79
N ILE A 626 4.35 -21.50 3.54
CA ILE A 626 3.07 -21.74 2.89
C ILE A 626 3.00 -23.21 2.52
N ILE A 627 1.89 -23.85 2.86
CA ILE A 627 1.65 -25.27 2.59
C ILE A 627 0.23 -25.46 2.01
N PRO A 628 0.01 -26.35 1.03
CA PRO A 628 -1.33 -26.68 0.58
C PRO A 628 -2.20 -27.27 1.70
N LEU A 629 -3.49 -26.93 1.71
CA LEU A 629 -4.47 -27.39 2.69
C LEU A 629 -4.51 -28.92 2.82
N GLY A 630 -4.51 -29.62 1.69
CA GLY A 630 -4.54 -31.09 1.65
C GLY A 630 -3.26 -31.73 2.21
N GLU A 631 -2.11 -31.11 1.96
CA GLU A 631 -0.82 -31.56 2.48
C GLU A 631 -0.75 -31.38 4.00
N LEU A 632 -1.15 -30.21 4.51
CA LEU A 632 -1.20 -29.97 5.95
C LEU A 632 -2.14 -30.95 6.66
N ALA A 633 -3.32 -31.22 6.10
CA ALA A 633 -4.33 -32.12 6.68
C ALA A 633 -3.85 -33.58 6.87
N THR A 634 -2.82 -33.99 6.13
CA THR A 634 -2.27 -35.36 6.11
C THR A 634 -0.80 -35.45 6.52
N LEU A 635 -0.17 -34.32 6.88
CA LEU A 635 1.24 -34.26 7.21
C LEU A 635 1.62 -35.20 8.36
N ALA A 636 2.64 -36.04 8.15
CA ALA A 636 3.13 -36.95 9.19
C ALA A 636 3.90 -36.20 10.29
N ARG A 637 3.76 -36.64 11.55
CA ARG A 637 4.42 -36.01 12.72
C ARG A 637 5.93 -35.81 12.56
N LYS A 638 6.61 -36.75 11.89
CA LYS A 638 8.05 -36.66 11.58
C LYS A 638 8.47 -35.42 10.75
N ASN A 639 7.51 -34.80 10.07
CA ASN A 639 7.74 -33.64 9.23
C ASN A 639 7.23 -32.34 9.87
N PHE A 640 6.75 -32.36 11.12
CA PHE A 640 6.23 -31.15 11.78
C PHE A 640 7.28 -30.06 11.95
N ASP A 641 8.56 -30.44 12.08
CA ASP A 641 9.68 -29.50 12.16
C ASP A 641 9.78 -28.56 10.95
N GLN A 642 9.21 -28.91 9.78
CA GLN A 642 9.23 -28.04 8.61
C GLN A 642 8.28 -26.83 8.69
N LEU A 643 7.39 -26.81 9.68
CA LEU A 643 6.37 -25.77 9.89
C LEU A 643 6.75 -24.80 11.01
N ILE A 644 7.87 -25.03 11.69
CA ILE A 644 8.27 -24.28 12.87
C ILE A 644 9.65 -23.65 12.64
N THR A 645 9.90 -22.52 13.29
CA THR A 645 11.18 -21.83 13.33
C THR A 645 11.60 -21.62 14.77
N ALA A 646 12.91 -21.55 15.03
CA ALA A 646 13.40 -21.12 16.32
C ALA A 646 13.00 -19.66 16.55
N THR A 647 12.61 -19.33 17.78
CA THR A 647 12.43 -17.94 18.21
C THR A 647 13.79 -17.43 18.70
N ASP A 648 14.31 -16.35 18.10
CA ASP A 648 15.54 -15.72 18.62
C ASP A 648 15.23 -15.16 20.03
N ASP A 649 16.00 -15.62 21.02
CA ASP A 649 15.89 -15.36 22.47
C ASP A 649 16.22 -13.89 22.87
N ASP A 650 15.60 -12.89 22.25
CA ASP A 650 15.83 -11.46 22.62
C ASP A 650 14.59 -10.71 23.12
N PHE A 651 13.42 -11.35 23.18
CA PHE A 651 12.17 -10.68 23.60
C PHE A 651 11.34 -11.44 24.65
N ASP A 652 11.99 -12.25 25.49
CA ASP A 652 11.35 -12.83 26.66
C ASP A 652 11.15 -11.76 27.74
N GLY A 653 10.06 -10.99 27.64
CA GLY A 653 9.67 -10.02 28.67
C GLY A 653 8.82 -8.82 28.23
N LEU A 654 8.64 -8.55 26.94
CA LEU A 654 7.80 -7.43 26.51
C LEU A 654 6.34 -7.88 26.37
N VAL A 655 5.59 -7.70 27.46
CA VAL A 655 4.13 -7.65 27.45
C VAL A 655 3.70 -6.55 26.48
N PHE A 656 3.22 -6.92 25.29
CA PHE A 656 2.39 -6.01 24.51
C PHE A 656 1.05 -5.90 25.25
N THR A 657 0.92 -4.84 26.06
CA THR A 657 -0.38 -4.39 26.53
C THR A 657 -1.13 -3.79 25.34
N ASP A 658 -2.35 -4.28 25.12
CA ASP A 658 -3.31 -3.84 24.10
C ASP A 658 -3.52 -2.31 24.05
#